data_AF-A0A2G6CPN9-F1
#
_entry.id   AF-A0A2G6CPN9-F1
#
_cell.length_a   1.000
_cell.length_b   1.000
_cell.length_c   1.000
_cell.angle_alpha   90.00
_cell.angle_beta   90.00
_cell.angle_gamma   90.00
#
_symmetry.space_group_name_H-M   'P 1'
#
loop_
_entity.id
_entity.type
_entity.pdbx_description
1 polymer ?
#
loop_
_entity_poly.entity_id
_entity_poly.type
_entity_poly.pdbx_seq_one_letter_code
_entity_poly.pdbx_strand_id
1 'polypeptide(L)'
;MSDRATDTPAQGSTSAPSAKRRSPTRRYLALWLLLGLMHFALLALFMPLHELASGQPLLDIDYALHFYQVNRAQQAFAESGALWSWDPSHLAGYPAGAIEDMSVRALQLWVIGAGKLGVPVAVAFNLFIFLSVAVLPILALVAGWIYRLSDKEGLILGLLWVLAWHFDSFIHWSWYCGMISWALSMPLSVIAIGVLYRLFLVVGRSKADENAAIGSRVGRGEKLWRWLGGGALLCALVALLHPLGVVVVAPTAGILYLRAVRQGRGIAAHGVAALCTIFAVAAASVWLLPSLPFWRYVEGSHIFLRPTPDYLFLDWLELQMSKAATGPSVQTTVRFLAITAGLIGLWRWRKPASDAADGRTDPRALPIAVVVIGGVLIAYFGRYLPGGSTAQPYRFIGPALLAACVPAAVLLADVFSRARLRELSPRSRALLFVAILLFSPRVVRAVAYFLPGIGPYQMVEQEMPAPRHPINVILGARQLKLQNQGVPESFPMIRRWLVEKAKPKGRVLVERYELGEYLAATTKLPIVGGFAYRPFHHGDANWFQYQKARRYERAPFQAYLERYGVSHAIFEQVRWKLENDKKVLKFRKSFEGLRYRAFEVVEPTSYVVRGEGKLVGQKLNELRLEGVKGDELVLRFHYMRSLRCAPDCNVERYPVKGDRVGFIRVVSSGGVALPAKLRVYNSYQF
;
A
#
# COMPACT_ATOMS: atom_id res chain seq x y z
N MET A 1 -62.10 55.58 6.78
CA MET A 1 -61.62 54.19 6.83
C MET A 1 -60.96 53.90 5.49
N SER A 2 -59.63 53.87 5.46
CA SER A 2 -58.85 53.64 4.24
C SER A 2 -58.26 52.24 4.27
N ASP A 3 -58.60 51.42 3.28
CA ASP A 3 -57.97 50.12 3.04
C ASP A 3 -56.57 50.33 2.45
N ARG A 4 -55.56 50.04 3.27
CA ARG A 4 -54.15 50.01 2.88
C ARG A 4 -53.81 48.58 2.48
N ALA A 5 -53.86 48.30 1.19
CA ALA A 5 -53.31 47.07 0.62
C ALA A 5 -51.79 47.04 0.86
N THR A 6 -51.33 46.08 1.66
CA THR A 6 -49.91 45.83 1.92
C THR A 6 -49.31 45.05 0.76
N ASP A 7 -48.60 45.75 -0.12
CA ASP A 7 -47.68 45.14 -1.09
C ASP A 7 -46.61 44.35 -0.34
N THR A 8 -46.76 43.02 -0.36
CA THR A 8 -45.75 42.11 0.16
C THR A 8 -44.70 41.92 -0.94
N PRO A 9 -43.43 42.29 -0.73
CA PRO A 9 -42.41 42.13 -1.75
C PRO A 9 -42.27 40.64 -2.08
N ALA A 10 -42.54 40.30 -3.34
CA ALA A 10 -42.39 38.96 -3.88
C ALA A 10 -41.00 38.42 -3.52
N GLN A 11 -40.98 37.41 -2.64
CA GLN A 11 -39.77 36.67 -2.30
C GLN A 11 -39.18 36.13 -3.59
N GLY A 12 -37.98 36.61 -3.93
CA GLY A 12 -37.25 36.19 -5.11
C GLY A 12 -37.13 34.67 -5.12
N SER A 13 -37.81 34.04 -6.07
CA SER A 13 -37.71 32.60 -6.28
C SER A 13 -36.27 32.28 -6.65
N THR A 14 -35.55 31.70 -5.70
CA THR A 14 -34.24 31.08 -5.95
C THR A 14 -34.48 29.82 -6.76
N SER A 15 -34.83 29.98 -8.03
CA SER A 15 -34.94 28.89 -8.99
C SER A 15 -33.60 28.15 -8.97
N ALA A 16 -33.62 26.90 -8.50
CA ALA A 16 -32.45 26.04 -8.49
C ALA A 16 -31.82 26.06 -9.89
N PRO A 17 -30.60 26.63 -10.05
CA PRO A 17 -30.07 26.91 -11.35
C PRO A 17 -30.01 25.62 -12.17
N SER A 18 -30.67 25.71 -13.33
CA SER A 18 -30.65 24.70 -14.36
C SER A 18 -29.21 24.50 -14.83
N ALA A 19 -28.44 23.62 -14.17
CA ALA A 19 -27.07 23.29 -14.55
C ALA A 19 -27.08 22.51 -15.88
N LYS A 20 -27.31 23.24 -16.98
CA LYS A 20 -26.87 22.82 -18.30
C LYS A 20 -25.38 22.50 -18.18
N ARG A 21 -24.97 21.34 -18.71
CA ARG A 21 -23.56 20.94 -18.87
C ARG A 21 -22.89 22.00 -19.75
N ARG A 22 -22.44 23.09 -19.16
CA ARG A 22 -21.54 24.03 -19.82
C ARG A 22 -20.19 23.34 -19.87
N SER A 23 -19.51 23.41 -21.00
CA SER A 23 -18.08 23.13 -21.02
C SER A 23 -17.43 23.90 -19.86
N PRO A 24 -16.45 23.30 -19.15
CA PRO A 24 -15.78 24.01 -18.07
C PRO A 24 -15.33 25.35 -18.64
N THR A 25 -15.76 26.43 -17.99
CA THR A 25 -15.42 27.76 -18.49
C THR A 25 -13.89 27.85 -18.58
N ARG A 26 -13.34 28.58 -19.55
CA ARG A 26 -11.88 28.73 -19.73
C ARG A 26 -11.16 29.03 -18.40
N ARG A 27 -11.82 29.77 -17.51
CA ARG A 27 -11.39 30.04 -16.13
C ARG A 27 -11.13 28.77 -15.29
N TYR A 28 -12.08 27.83 -15.25
CA TYR A 28 -11.90 26.62 -14.43
C TYR A 28 -10.85 25.69 -15.02
N LEU A 29 -10.72 25.62 -16.34
CA LEU A 29 -9.62 24.89 -16.98
C LEU A 29 -8.25 25.44 -16.52
N ALA A 30 -8.08 26.76 -16.53
CA ALA A 30 -6.85 27.40 -16.05
C ALA A 30 -6.58 27.10 -14.56
N LEU A 31 -7.62 27.07 -13.71
CA LEU A 31 -7.48 26.72 -12.30
C LEU A 31 -7.12 25.24 -12.09
N TRP A 32 -7.65 24.33 -12.89
CA TRP A 32 -7.24 22.92 -12.88
C TRP A 32 -5.80 22.74 -13.34
N LEU A 33 -5.35 23.49 -14.36
CA LEU A 33 -3.95 23.50 -14.78
C LEU A 33 -3.04 24.02 -13.66
N LEU A 34 -3.43 25.12 -12.99
CA LEU A 34 -2.69 25.65 -11.84
C LEU A 34 -2.61 24.63 -10.70
N LEU A 35 -3.71 23.93 -10.40
CA LEU A 35 -3.72 22.85 -9.41
C LEU A 35 -2.79 21.71 -9.82
N GLY A 36 -2.79 21.33 -11.10
CA GLY A 36 -1.87 20.33 -11.66
C GLY A 36 -0.40 20.74 -11.54
N LEU A 37 -0.08 22.01 -11.83
CA LEU A 37 1.26 22.57 -11.66
C LEU A 37 1.68 22.59 -10.19
N MET A 38 0.79 22.98 -9.28
CA MET A 38 1.04 22.93 -7.84
C MET A 38 1.31 21.50 -7.37
N HIS A 39 0.48 20.54 -7.79
CA HIS A 39 0.69 19.12 -7.50
C HIS A 39 2.05 18.63 -8.03
N PHE A 40 2.39 18.97 -9.27
CA PHE A 40 3.68 18.60 -9.86
C PHE A 40 4.87 19.23 -9.14
N ALA A 41 4.77 20.50 -8.72
CA ALA A 41 5.81 21.15 -7.92
C ALA A 41 6.02 20.45 -6.57
N LEU A 42 4.93 20.04 -5.90
CA LEU A 42 5.01 19.23 -4.69
C LEU A 42 5.66 17.86 -4.97
N LEU A 43 5.31 17.20 -6.08
CA LEU A 43 5.99 15.95 -6.47
C LEU A 43 7.49 16.15 -6.68
N ALA A 44 7.89 17.22 -7.37
CA ALA A 44 9.30 17.55 -7.59
C ALA A 44 10.06 17.78 -6.28
N LEU A 45 9.37 18.23 -5.23
CA LEU A 45 9.93 18.40 -3.90
C LEU A 45 10.11 17.07 -3.15
N PHE A 46 9.18 16.14 -3.29
CA PHE A 46 9.19 14.89 -2.51
C PHE A 46 9.82 13.69 -3.22
N MET A 47 9.91 13.73 -4.54
CA MET A 47 10.38 12.64 -5.38
C MET A 47 11.55 13.11 -6.26
N PRO A 48 12.65 12.34 -6.38
CA PRO A 48 13.77 12.69 -7.24
C PRO A 48 13.40 12.46 -8.71
N LEU A 49 12.76 13.45 -9.35
CA LEU A 49 12.26 13.32 -10.73
C LEU A 49 13.35 13.01 -11.77
N HIS A 50 14.62 13.35 -11.47
CA HIS A 50 15.75 13.02 -12.33
C HIS A 50 16.00 11.50 -12.43
N GLU A 51 15.56 10.72 -11.45
CA GLU A 51 15.68 9.25 -11.46
C GLU A 51 14.68 8.57 -12.40
N LEU A 52 13.64 9.26 -12.87
CA LEU A 52 12.62 8.66 -13.73
C LEU A 52 13.21 8.10 -15.04
N ALA A 53 14.25 8.74 -15.56
CA ALA A 53 14.90 8.38 -16.81
C ALA A 53 16.38 7.97 -16.64
N SER A 54 16.91 7.92 -15.40
CA SER A 54 18.33 7.64 -15.14
C SER A 54 18.75 6.20 -15.45
N GLY A 55 17.78 5.30 -15.62
CA GLY A 55 18.02 3.85 -15.68
C GLY A 55 18.33 3.22 -14.33
N GLN A 56 18.39 4.01 -13.24
CA GLN A 56 18.50 3.53 -11.88
C GLN A 56 17.11 3.44 -11.23
N PRO A 57 16.76 2.33 -10.58
CA PRO A 57 15.48 2.22 -9.89
C PRO A 57 15.48 3.08 -8.62
N LEU A 58 14.30 3.58 -8.24
CA LEU A 58 14.06 4.10 -6.90
C LEU A 58 14.18 2.94 -5.90
N LEU A 59 15.12 3.04 -4.95
CA LEU A 59 15.42 1.95 -4.00
C LEU A 59 15.33 2.40 -2.54
N ASP A 60 14.69 3.54 -2.28
CA ASP A 60 14.49 4.02 -0.91
C ASP A 60 13.39 3.22 -0.20
N ILE A 61 13.59 2.89 1.08
CA ILE A 61 12.68 2.10 1.93
C ILE A 61 12.18 0.82 1.22
N ASP A 62 10.86 0.58 1.15
CA ASP A 62 10.29 -0.67 0.62
C ASP A 62 10.35 -0.70 -0.92
N TYR A 63 10.73 0.40 -1.60
CA TYR A 63 10.92 0.36 -3.05
C TYR A 63 12.03 -0.60 -3.47
N ALA A 64 13.06 -0.80 -2.63
CA ALA A 64 14.04 -1.85 -2.87
C ALA A 64 13.39 -3.24 -2.92
N LEU A 65 12.51 -3.54 -1.97
CA LEU A 65 11.74 -4.77 -1.96
C LEU A 65 10.89 -4.93 -3.22
N HIS A 66 10.14 -3.89 -3.60
CA HIS A 66 9.29 -3.94 -4.79
C HIS A 66 10.10 -4.11 -6.07
N PHE A 67 11.29 -3.49 -6.17
CA PHE A 67 12.17 -3.68 -7.31
C PHE A 67 12.71 -5.12 -7.38
N TYR A 68 13.14 -5.69 -6.25
CA TYR A 68 13.48 -7.12 -6.16
C TYR A 68 12.30 -8.00 -6.63
N GLN A 69 11.09 -7.74 -6.15
CA GLN A 69 9.90 -8.50 -6.51
C GLN A 69 9.61 -8.41 -8.01
N VAL A 70 9.76 -7.23 -8.63
CA VAL A 70 9.56 -7.02 -10.06
C VAL A 70 10.60 -7.77 -10.88
N ASN A 71 11.89 -7.65 -10.55
CA ASN A 71 12.96 -8.37 -11.25
C ASN A 71 12.76 -9.89 -11.21
N ARG A 72 12.41 -10.41 -10.03
CA ARG A 72 12.14 -11.83 -9.81
C ARG A 72 10.87 -12.28 -10.55
N ALA A 73 9.80 -11.46 -10.57
CA ALA A 73 8.60 -11.77 -11.36
C ALA A 73 8.87 -11.79 -12.86
N GLN A 74 9.67 -10.85 -13.37
CA GLN A 74 10.03 -10.81 -14.78
C GLN A 74 10.81 -12.07 -15.20
N GLN A 75 11.80 -12.48 -14.40
CA GLN A 75 12.56 -13.71 -14.64
C GLN A 75 11.65 -14.95 -14.58
N ALA A 76 10.81 -15.07 -13.55
CA ALA A 76 9.88 -16.17 -13.41
C ALA A 76 8.86 -16.24 -14.57
N PHE A 77 8.37 -15.09 -15.03
CA PHE A 77 7.41 -14.99 -16.12
C PHE A 77 8.06 -15.36 -17.46
N ALA A 78 9.32 -14.97 -17.69
CA ALA A 78 10.08 -15.37 -18.87
C ALA A 78 10.37 -16.88 -18.89
N GLU A 79 10.64 -17.50 -17.75
CA GLU A 79 10.93 -18.94 -17.66
C GLU A 79 9.68 -19.83 -17.71
N SER A 80 8.57 -19.41 -17.10
CA SER A 80 7.41 -20.28 -16.82
C SER A 80 6.03 -19.67 -17.08
N GLY A 81 5.96 -18.38 -17.40
CA GLY A 81 4.70 -17.63 -17.45
C GLY A 81 4.09 -17.31 -16.07
N ALA A 82 4.71 -17.74 -14.96
CA ALA A 82 4.22 -17.46 -13.62
C ALA A 82 4.74 -16.12 -13.06
N LEU A 83 3.93 -15.44 -12.24
CA LEU A 83 4.35 -14.26 -11.45
C LEU A 83 4.96 -14.61 -10.09
N TRP A 84 5.28 -15.89 -9.87
CA TRP A 84 5.86 -16.43 -8.65
C TRP A 84 6.99 -17.41 -8.97
N SER A 85 7.89 -17.63 -8.02
CA SER A 85 9.00 -18.57 -8.15
C SER A 85 9.42 -19.10 -6.79
N TRP A 86 10.27 -20.11 -6.77
CA TRP A 86 11.07 -20.42 -5.59
C TRP A 86 12.37 -19.63 -5.65
N ASP A 87 12.67 -18.83 -4.63
CA ASP A 87 13.95 -18.13 -4.53
C ASP A 87 14.84 -18.76 -3.44
N PRO A 88 15.84 -19.59 -3.80
CA PRO A 88 16.75 -20.20 -2.84
C PRO A 88 17.72 -19.21 -2.17
N SER A 89 17.87 -18.01 -2.74
CA SER A 89 18.84 -17.01 -2.26
C SER A 89 18.31 -16.24 -1.07
N HIS A 90 17.00 -16.12 -0.95
CA HIS A 90 16.38 -15.31 0.09
C HIS A 90 15.64 -16.19 1.10
N LEU A 91 15.80 -15.88 2.39
CA LEU A 91 15.15 -16.64 3.49
C LEU A 91 15.37 -18.15 3.36
N ALA A 92 16.58 -18.55 2.96
CA ALA A 92 16.98 -19.94 2.70
C ALA A 92 16.11 -20.69 1.66
N GLY A 93 15.30 -20.02 0.84
CA GLY A 93 14.29 -20.66 0.00
C GLY A 93 12.90 -20.27 0.45
N TYR A 94 12.12 -19.64 -0.43
CA TYR A 94 10.71 -19.37 -0.14
C TYR A 94 9.90 -19.19 -1.43
N PRO A 95 8.55 -19.32 -1.39
CA PRO A 95 7.69 -19.14 -2.55
C PRO A 95 7.51 -17.65 -2.86
N ALA A 96 8.57 -17.05 -3.41
CA ALA A 96 8.68 -15.65 -3.76
C ALA A 96 7.57 -15.20 -4.73
N GLY A 97 6.86 -14.16 -4.32
CA GLY A 97 5.64 -13.66 -4.96
C GLY A 97 4.53 -14.68 -5.09
N ALA A 98 4.38 -15.66 -4.20
CA ALA A 98 3.13 -16.42 -4.06
C ALA A 98 2.32 -15.88 -2.88
N ILE A 99 2.93 -15.80 -1.69
CA ILE A 99 2.28 -15.40 -0.42
C ILE A 99 2.70 -14.03 0.10
N GLU A 100 3.70 -13.41 -0.53
CA GLU A 100 4.16 -12.09 -0.14
C GLU A 100 3.45 -11.00 -0.93
N ASP A 101 3.22 -9.89 -0.23
CA ASP A 101 2.89 -8.59 -0.80
C ASP A 101 1.95 -8.63 -2.00
N MET A 102 0.67 -8.86 -1.73
CA MET A 102 -0.37 -8.87 -2.75
C MET A 102 -0.50 -7.53 -3.50
N SER A 103 0.11 -6.45 -2.98
CA SER A 103 0.02 -5.10 -3.55
C SER A 103 0.93 -4.86 -4.76
N VAL A 104 1.87 -5.76 -5.06
CA VAL A 104 2.84 -5.54 -6.15
C VAL A 104 2.41 -6.09 -7.51
N ARG A 105 1.24 -6.74 -7.64
CA ARG A 105 0.86 -7.42 -8.90
C ARG A 105 0.64 -6.50 -10.07
N ALA A 106 -0.08 -5.41 -9.85
CA ALA A 106 -0.27 -4.40 -10.88
C ALA A 106 1.07 -3.85 -11.37
N LEU A 107 2.01 -3.60 -10.45
CA LEU A 107 3.36 -3.15 -10.76
C LEU A 107 4.16 -4.21 -11.54
N GLN A 108 4.11 -5.48 -11.14
CA GLN A 108 4.76 -6.59 -11.87
C GLN A 108 4.26 -6.69 -13.30
N LEU A 109 2.94 -6.71 -13.49
CA LEU A 109 2.32 -6.78 -14.81
C LEU A 109 2.65 -5.55 -15.67
N TRP A 110 2.65 -4.35 -15.07
CA TRP A 110 3.07 -3.13 -15.73
C TRP A 110 4.50 -3.23 -16.25
N VAL A 111 5.45 -3.62 -15.39
CA VAL A 111 6.87 -3.67 -15.78
C VAL A 111 7.13 -4.77 -16.81
N ILE A 112 6.47 -5.94 -16.68
CA ILE A 112 6.54 -7.00 -17.70
C ILE A 112 5.99 -6.49 -19.04
N GLY A 113 4.84 -5.83 -19.03
CA GLY A 113 4.22 -5.27 -20.23
C GLY A 113 5.08 -4.19 -20.90
N ALA A 114 5.59 -3.23 -20.12
CA ALA A 114 6.47 -2.17 -20.60
C ALA A 114 7.81 -2.73 -21.12
N GLY A 115 8.36 -3.76 -20.46
CA GLY A 115 9.57 -4.45 -20.92
C GLY A 115 9.39 -5.12 -22.28
N LYS A 116 8.20 -5.68 -22.58
CA LYS A 116 7.86 -6.20 -23.92
C LYS A 116 7.80 -5.10 -24.99
N LEU A 117 7.61 -3.84 -24.59
CA LEU A 117 7.67 -2.66 -25.46
C LEU A 117 9.07 -2.04 -25.52
N GLY A 118 10.09 -2.69 -24.95
CA GLY A 118 11.48 -2.22 -24.96
C GLY A 118 11.83 -1.22 -23.87
N VAL A 119 10.93 -0.93 -22.91
CA VAL A 119 11.23 -0.02 -21.80
C VAL A 119 12.13 -0.72 -20.78
N PRO A 120 13.27 -0.13 -20.38
CA PRO A 120 14.12 -0.71 -19.34
C PRO A 120 13.37 -0.91 -18.01
N VAL A 121 13.67 -2.01 -17.32
CA VAL A 121 12.96 -2.44 -16.10
C VAL A 121 12.91 -1.37 -15.02
N ALA A 122 14.05 -0.71 -14.75
CA ALA A 122 14.14 0.38 -13.78
C ALA A 122 13.30 1.60 -14.17
N VAL A 123 13.29 1.96 -15.47
CA VAL A 123 12.48 3.07 -15.99
C VAL A 123 10.99 2.73 -15.88
N ALA A 124 10.58 1.52 -16.30
CA ALA A 124 9.20 1.08 -16.18
C ALA A 124 8.71 1.07 -14.72
N PHE A 125 9.57 0.63 -13.80
CA PHE A 125 9.31 0.64 -12.36
C PHE A 125 9.12 2.07 -11.83
N ASN A 126 10.06 2.98 -12.12
CA ASN A 126 9.99 4.37 -11.69
C ASN A 126 8.77 5.10 -12.30
N LEU A 127 8.46 4.83 -13.57
CA LEU A 127 7.28 5.38 -14.24
C LEU A 127 5.98 4.94 -13.57
N PHE A 128 5.85 3.68 -13.16
CA PHE A 128 4.65 3.24 -12.44
C PHE A 128 4.46 4.02 -11.14
N ILE A 129 5.54 4.17 -10.37
CA ILE A 129 5.54 4.91 -9.11
C ILE A 129 5.13 6.36 -9.38
N PHE A 130 5.81 7.04 -10.29
CA PHE A 130 5.51 8.42 -10.64
C PHE A 130 4.07 8.61 -11.10
N LEU A 131 3.59 7.80 -12.05
CA LEU A 131 2.23 7.90 -12.58
C LEU A 131 1.18 7.67 -11.49
N SER A 132 1.43 6.73 -10.57
CA SER A 132 0.53 6.44 -9.45
C SER A 132 0.35 7.64 -8.52
N VAL A 133 1.38 8.49 -8.35
CA VAL A 133 1.31 9.72 -7.54
C VAL A 133 0.83 10.91 -8.38
N ALA A 134 1.25 11.01 -9.65
CA ALA A 134 0.97 12.14 -10.54
C ALA A 134 -0.50 12.21 -11.00
N VAL A 135 -1.19 11.08 -11.11
CA VAL A 135 -2.56 11.02 -11.66
C VAL A 135 -3.63 11.62 -10.73
N LEU A 136 -3.31 11.92 -9.47
CA LEU A 136 -4.30 12.30 -8.46
C LEU A 136 -5.23 13.47 -8.85
N PRO A 137 -4.76 14.60 -9.40
CA PRO A 137 -5.66 15.70 -9.79
C PRO A 137 -6.66 15.28 -10.88
N ILE A 138 -6.24 14.40 -11.80
CA ILE A 138 -7.10 13.83 -12.84
C ILE A 138 -8.15 12.92 -12.20
N LEU A 139 -7.74 12.07 -11.24
CA LEU A 139 -8.68 11.23 -10.49
C LEU A 139 -9.71 12.07 -9.72
N ALA A 140 -9.30 13.20 -9.12
CA ALA A 140 -10.22 14.10 -8.43
C ALA A 140 -11.21 14.77 -9.40
N LEU A 141 -10.75 15.19 -10.59
CA LEU A 141 -11.60 15.71 -11.65
C LEU A 141 -12.64 14.67 -12.10
N VAL A 142 -12.19 13.42 -12.33
CA VAL A 142 -13.06 12.29 -12.68
C VAL A 142 -14.07 12.00 -11.57
N ALA A 143 -13.64 12.01 -10.31
CA ALA A 143 -14.54 11.88 -9.16
C ALA A 143 -15.59 12.99 -9.13
N GLY A 144 -15.18 14.26 -9.30
CA GLY A 144 -16.08 15.40 -9.38
C GLY A 144 -17.13 15.23 -10.48
N TRP A 145 -16.72 14.78 -11.66
CA TRP A 145 -17.62 14.48 -12.77
C TRP A 145 -18.62 13.37 -12.42
N ILE A 146 -18.14 12.24 -11.91
CA ILE A 146 -18.96 11.08 -11.53
C ILE A 146 -19.98 11.47 -10.45
N TYR A 147 -19.58 12.26 -9.46
CA TYR A 147 -20.47 12.73 -8.39
C TYR A 147 -21.33 13.94 -8.78
N ARG A 148 -21.22 14.44 -10.03
CA ARG A 148 -21.92 15.65 -10.55
C ARG A 148 -21.70 16.88 -9.68
N LEU A 149 -20.45 17.10 -9.30
CA LEU A 149 -20.02 18.36 -8.71
C LEU A 149 -19.98 19.44 -9.79
N SER A 150 -20.33 20.67 -9.42
CA SER A 150 -20.06 21.86 -10.23
C SER A 150 -18.54 22.08 -10.40
N ASP A 151 -18.13 22.89 -11.36
CA ASP A 151 -16.70 23.16 -11.60
C ASP A 151 -15.97 23.67 -10.35
N LYS A 152 -16.64 24.53 -9.55
CA LYS A 152 -16.10 25.05 -8.29
C LYS A 152 -15.93 23.95 -7.25
N GLU A 153 -16.96 23.12 -7.06
CA GLU A 153 -16.93 22.00 -6.13
C GLU A 153 -15.89 20.96 -6.54
N GLY A 154 -15.78 20.67 -7.85
CA GLY A 154 -14.75 19.79 -8.39
C GLY A 154 -13.34 20.33 -8.14
N LEU A 155 -13.11 21.62 -8.35
CA LEU A 155 -11.81 22.25 -8.07
C LEU A 155 -11.46 22.19 -6.58
N ILE A 156 -12.43 22.44 -5.70
CA ILE A 156 -12.24 22.30 -4.25
C ILE A 156 -11.94 20.85 -3.87
N LEU A 157 -12.64 19.87 -4.47
CA LEU A 157 -12.34 18.45 -4.28
C LEU A 157 -10.90 18.12 -4.70
N GLY A 158 -10.47 18.60 -5.87
CA GLY A 158 -9.10 18.47 -6.35
C GLY A 158 -8.08 19.03 -5.38
N LEU A 159 -8.31 20.25 -4.88
CA LEU A 159 -7.46 20.87 -3.88
C LEU A 159 -7.41 20.05 -2.58
N LEU A 160 -8.56 19.61 -2.05
CA LEU A 160 -8.63 18.79 -0.85
C LEU A 160 -7.89 17.45 -1.01
N TRP A 161 -7.99 16.82 -2.18
CA TRP A 161 -7.25 15.59 -2.47
C TRP A 161 -5.75 15.84 -2.53
N VAL A 162 -5.28 16.90 -3.21
CA VAL A 162 -3.85 17.26 -3.25
C VAL A 162 -3.33 17.57 -1.85
N LEU A 163 -4.09 18.32 -1.04
CA LEU A 163 -3.71 18.62 0.34
C LEU A 163 -3.65 17.37 1.21
N ALA A 164 -4.66 16.49 1.13
CA ALA A 164 -4.65 15.22 1.84
C ALA A 164 -3.49 14.33 1.38
N TRP A 165 -3.14 14.36 0.11
CA TRP A 165 -2.12 13.48 -0.46
C TRP A 165 -0.69 13.82 -0.03
N HIS A 166 -0.39 15.10 0.15
CA HIS A 166 0.94 15.59 0.51
C HIS A 166 1.08 15.99 1.99
N PHE A 167 -0.03 16.29 2.68
CA PHE A 167 0.00 16.85 4.04
C PHE A 167 -0.83 16.06 5.05
N ASP A 168 -1.41 14.92 4.68
CA ASP A 168 -1.83 13.90 5.65
C ASP A 168 -0.70 12.90 5.86
N SER A 169 -0.28 12.69 7.10
CA SER A 169 0.86 11.81 7.39
C SER A 169 0.68 10.38 6.91
N PHE A 170 -0.53 9.82 6.97
CA PHE A 170 -0.74 8.43 6.59
C PHE A 170 -0.81 8.25 5.06
N ILE A 171 -1.55 9.11 4.36
CA ILE A 171 -1.61 9.04 2.89
C ILE A 171 -0.22 9.33 2.30
N HIS A 172 0.45 10.39 2.79
CA HIS A 172 1.81 10.73 2.35
C HIS A 172 2.77 9.59 2.59
N TRP A 173 2.81 9.06 3.81
CA TRP A 173 3.65 7.91 4.16
C TRP A 173 3.35 6.69 3.30
N SER A 174 2.08 6.45 2.93
CA SER A 174 1.70 5.27 2.13
C SER A 174 2.38 5.25 0.76
N TRP A 175 2.35 6.36 0.02
CA TRP A 175 3.05 6.39 -1.28
C TRP A 175 4.55 6.66 -1.09
N TYR A 176 4.98 7.32 -0.02
CA TYR A 176 6.40 7.54 0.26
C TYR A 176 7.16 6.25 0.59
N CYS A 177 6.59 5.38 1.44
CA CYS A 177 7.30 4.23 1.98
C CYS A 177 7.32 3.02 1.04
N GLY A 178 6.54 3.03 -0.04
CA GLY A 178 6.46 1.93 -1.01
C GLY A 178 5.08 1.29 -1.12
N MET A 179 4.09 1.60 -0.26
CA MET A 179 2.69 1.13 -0.40
C MET A 179 1.94 1.82 -1.55
N ILE A 180 2.60 2.03 -2.69
CA ILE A 180 2.15 2.86 -3.81
C ILE A 180 0.87 2.32 -4.47
N SER A 181 0.75 1.00 -4.65
CA SER A 181 -0.46 0.40 -5.21
C SER A 181 -1.65 0.55 -4.26
N TRP A 182 -1.42 0.48 -2.95
CA TRP A 182 -2.45 0.78 -1.95
C TRP A 182 -2.87 2.24 -2.05
N ALA A 183 -1.91 3.17 -2.05
CA ALA A 183 -2.15 4.60 -2.17
C ALA A 183 -2.97 4.94 -3.42
N LEU A 184 -2.63 4.38 -4.59
CA LEU A 184 -3.39 4.56 -5.84
C LEU A 184 -4.78 3.91 -5.76
N SER A 185 -4.94 2.78 -5.07
CA SER A 185 -6.24 2.13 -4.92
C SER A 185 -7.24 2.98 -4.10
N MET A 186 -6.79 3.84 -3.17
CA MET A 186 -7.68 4.65 -2.33
C MET A 186 -8.59 5.60 -3.16
N PRO A 187 -8.07 6.51 -4.01
CA PRO A 187 -8.91 7.37 -4.85
C PRO A 187 -9.71 6.56 -5.88
N LEU A 188 -9.14 5.47 -6.42
CA LEU A 188 -9.85 4.60 -7.37
C LEU A 188 -11.05 3.88 -6.72
N SER A 189 -10.96 3.48 -5.45
CA SER A 189 -12.10 2.95 -4.69
C SER A 189 -13.21 3.98 -4.54
N VAL A 190 -12.88 5.26 -4.28
CA VAL A 190 -13.87 6.34 -4.21
C VAL A 190 -14.55 6.55 -5.58
N ILE A 191 -13.77 6.55 -6.67
CA ILE A 191 -14.30 6.61 -8.03
C ILE A 191 -15.19 5.40 -8.34
N ALA A 192 -14.76 4.19 -7.98
CA ALA A 192 -15.50 2.95 -8.21
C ALA A 192 -16.88 3.00 -7.53
N ILE A 193 -16.94 3.51 -6.31
CA ILE A 193 -18.17 3.71 -5.57
C ILE A 193 -19.08 4.71 -6.27
N GLY A 194 -18.54 5.81 -6.80
CA GLY A 194 -19.28 6.77 -7.60
C GLY A 194 -19.86 6.16 -8.89
N VAL A 195 -19.08 5.32 -9.59
CA VAL A 195 -19.51 4.60 -10.80
C VAL A 195 -20.62 3.59 -10.47
N LEU A 196 -20.43 2.78 -9.43
CA LEU A 196 -21.44 1.80 -8.99
C LEU A 196 -22.73 2.50 -8.56
N TYR A 197 -22.62 3.61 -7.83
CA TYR A 197 -23.76 4.46 -7.49
C TYR A 197 -24.52 4.92 -8.73
N ARG A 198 -23.83 5.37 -9.79
CA ARG A 198 -24.44 5.74 -11.07
C ARG A 198 -25.14 4.55 -11.71
N LEU A 199 -24.45 3.41 -11.80
CA LEU A 199 -24.99 2.19 -12.38
C LEU A 199 -26.29 1.78 -11.70
N PHE A 200 -26.31 1.62 -10.39
CA PHE A 200 -27.52 1.21 -9.66
C PHE A 200 -28.66 2.25 -9.70
N LEU A 201 -28.36 3.52 -9.97
CA LEU A 201 -29.40 4.55 -10.19
C LEU A 201 -30.00 4.56 -11.58
N VAL A 202 -29.21 4.20 -12.61
CA VAL A 202 -29.60 4.23 -14.02
C VAL A 202 -30.24 2.91 -14.44
N VAL A 203 -29.68 1.80 -13.97
CA VAL A 203 -30.06 0.44 -14.34
C VAL A 203 -31.43 0.09 -13.74
N GLY A 204 -32.42 -0.21 -14.61
CA GLY A 204 -33.77 -0.62 -14.20
C GLY A 204 -34.81 0.51 -14.12
N ARG A 205 -34.53 1.70 -14.68
CA ARG A 205 -35.59 2.70 -14.92
C ARG A 205 -36.46 2.26 -16.10
N SER A 206 -37.78 2.42 -15.97
CA SER A 206 -38.69 2.25 -17.11
C SER A 206 -38.35 3.28 -18.19
N LYS A 207 -38.56 2.94 -19.48
CA LYS A 207 -38.49 3.92 -20.58
C LYS A 207 -39.36 5.16 -20.31
N ALA A 208 -40.44 5.02 -19.54
CA ALA A 208 -41.30 6.13 -19.13
C ALA A 208 -40.62 7.06 -18.11
N ASP A 209 -39.94 6.50 -17.09
CA ASP A 209 -39.12 7.27 -16.14
C ASP A 209 -37.89 7.89 -16.82
N GLU A 210 -37.35 7.19 -17.81
CA GLU A 210 -36.29 7.70 -18.66
C GLU A 210 -36.78 8.90 -19.45
N ASN A 211 -37.94 8.82 -20.12
CA ASN A 211 -38.55 9.93 -20.85
C ASN A 211 -38.95 11.12 -19.96
N ALA A 212 -39.48 10.87 -18.75
CA ALA A 212 -39.78 11.90 -17.77
C ALA A 212 -38.51 12.56 -17.20
N ALA A 213 -37.44 11.80 -17.00
CA ALA A 213 -36.13 12.32 -16.61
C ALA A 213 -35.35 12.93 -17.79
N ILE A 214 -35.67 12.59 -19.04
CA ILE A 214 -35.06 13.10 -20.28
C ILE A 214 -35.46 14.57 -20.51
N GLY A 215 -36.55 15.05 -19.92
CA GLY A 215 -36.83 16.49 -19.78
C GLY A 215 -35.81 17.24 -18.90
N SER A 216 -35.06 16.53 -18.04
CA SER A 216 -34.06 17.12 -17.15
C SER A 216 -32.75 16.32 -17.08
N ARG A 217 -31.82 16.65 -17.98
CA ARG A 217 -30.36 16.50 -17.82
C ARG A 217 -29.72 15.10 -17.87
N VAL A 218 -30.44 14.00 -18.09
CA VAL A 218 -29.75 12.75 -18.50
C VAL A 218 -29.59 12.80 -20.01
N GLY A 219 -28.40 13.23 -20.46
CA GLY A 219 -28.09 13.35 -21.89
C GLY A 219 -28.39 12.05 -22.62
N ARG A 220 -29.16 12.15 -23.70
CA ARG A 220 -29.74 11.09 -24.55
C ARG A 220 -28.71 10.16 -25.24
N GLY A 221 -27.47 10.10 -24.75
CA GLY A 221 -26.35 9.39 -25.38
C GLY A 221 -25.29 8.82 -24.44
N GLU A 222 -25.44 8.89 -23.11
CA GLU A 222 -24.57 8.12 -22.21
C GLU A 222 -25.00 6.65 -22.24
N LYS A 223 -24.53 5.93 -23.27
CA LYS A 223 -24.88 4.52 -23.49
C LYS A 223 -24.51 3.71 -22.25
N LEU A 224 -25.51 3.08 -21.61
CA LEU A 224 -25.40 2.29 -20.39
C LEU A 224 -24.21 1.31 -20.38
N TRP A 225 -23.89 0.72 -21.53
CA TRP A 225 -22.76 -0.20 -21.69
C TRP A 225 -21.40 0.44 -21.34
N ARG A 226 -21.22 1.76 -21.54
CA ARG A 226 -19.98 2.46 -21.19
C ARG A 226 -19.75 2.45 -19.69
N TRP A 227 -20.82 2.67 -18.92
CA TRP A 227 -20.76 2.62 -17.47
C TRP A 227 -20.60 1.18 -16.97
N LEU A 228 -21.25 0.21 -17.60
CA LEU A 228 -21.13 -1.22 -17.23
C LEU A 228 -19.71 -1.72 -17.45
N GLY A 229 -19.16 -1.53 -18.65
CA GLY A 229 -17.78 -1.91 -18.97
C GLY A 229 -16.77 -1.13 -18.13
N GLY A 230 -16.92 0.20 -18.02
CA GLY A 230 -16.05 1.04 -17.21
C GLY A 230 -16.08 0.68 -15.72
N GLY A 231 -17.25 0.38 -15.16
CA GLY A 231 -17.41 -0.05 -13.78
C GLY A 231 -16.79 -1.42 -13.51
N ALA A 232 -16.99 -2.39 -14.41
CA ALA A 232 -16.38 -3.71 -14.28
C ALA A 232 -14.84 -3.65 -14.36
N LEU A 233 -14.29 -2.90 -15.33
CA LEU A 233 -12.85 -2.69 -15.48
C LEU A 233 -12.25 -1.96 -14.28
N LEU A 234 -12.96 -0.97 -13.72
CA LEU A 234 -12.50 -0.25 -12.55
C LEU A 234 -12.50 -1.15 -11.29
N CYS A 235 -13.52 -1.99 -11.11
CA CYS A 235 -13.52 -2.99 -10.04
C CYS A 235 -12.38 -4.01 -10.18
N ALA A 236 -12.11 -4.48 -11.42
CA ALA A 236 -10.94 -5.30 -11.72
C ALA A 236 -9.63 -4.60 -11.36
N LEU A 237 -9.47 -3.32 -11.76
CA LEU A 237 -8.28 -2.54 -11.48
C LEU A 237 -8.05 -2.35 -9.97
N VAL A 238 -9.10 -2.02 -9.22
CA VAL A 238 -9.03 -1.91 -7.75
C VAL A 238 -8.60 -3.23 -7.12
N ALA A 239 -9.19 -4.36 -7.56
CA ALA A 239 -8.85 -5.69 -7.07
C ALA A 239 -7.42 -6.14 -7.44
N LEU A 240 -6.91 -5.70 -8.59
CA LEU A 240 -5.55 -5.96 -9.05
C LEU A 240 -4.51 -5.12 -8.29
N LEU A 241 -4.83 -3.86 -8.00
CA LEU A 241 -3.94 -2.95 -7.28
C LEU A 241 -3.79 -3.35 -5.81
N HIS A 242 -4.91 -3.61 -5.12
CA HIS A 242 -4.84 -3.96 -3.71
C HIS A 242 -6.11 -4.66 -3.20
N PRO A 243 -6.00 -5.79 -2.45
CA PRO A 243 -7.16 -6.50 -1.90
C PRO A 243 -8.03 -5.63 -0.97
N LEU A 244 -7.42 -4.77 -0.16
CA LEU A 244 -8.17 -3.85 0.72
C LEU A 244 -9.02 -2.83 -0.07
N GLY A 245 -8.70 -2.53 -1.32
CA GLY A 245 -9.54 -1.68 -2.17
C GLY A 245 -10.91 -2.34 -2.42
N VAL A 246 -10.94 -3.66 -2.53
CA VAL A 246 -12.18 -4.46 -2.63
C VAL A 246 -12.96 -4.38 -1.32
N VAL A 247 -12.29 -4.45 -0.17
CA VAL A 247 -12.93 -4.34 1.15
C VAL A 247 -13.59 -2.96 1.36
N VAL A 248 -13.05 -1.91 0.75
CA VAL A 248 -13.69 -0.57 0.74
C VAL A 248 -14.91 -0.53 -0.17
N VAL A 249 -14.81 -1.10 -1.38
CA VAL A 249 -15.86 -1.02 -2.41
C VAL A 249 -17.03 -1.95 -2.13
N ALA A 250 -16.77 -3.18 -1.69
CA ALA A 250 -17.78 -4.24 -1.59
C ALA A 250 -18.95 -3.94 -0.63
N PRO A 251 -18.75 -3.43 0.60
CA PRO A 251 -19.86 -3.08 1.49
C PRO A 251 -20.78 -2.01 0.88
N THR A 252 -20.19 -1.01 0.23
CA THR A 252 -20.92 0.06 -0.43
C THR A 252 -21.68 -0.46 -1.65
N ALA A 253 -21.05 -1.31 -2.45
CA ALA A 253 -21.69 -2.00 -3.57
C ALA A 253 -22.89 -2.84 -3.11
N GLY A 254 -22.75 -3.58 -2.01
CA GLY A 254 -23.83 -4.37 -1.40
C GLY A 254 -25.02 -3.52 -0.98
N ILE A 255 -24.78 -2.38 -0.32
CA ILE A 255 -25.87 -1.46 0.08
C ILE A 255 -26.57 -0.84 -1.13
N LEU A 256 -25.83 -0.45 -2.15
CA LEU A 256 -26.39 0.07 -3.40
C LEU A 256 -27.22 -0.99 -4.14
N TYR A 257 -26.72 -2.23 -4.18
CA TYR A 257 -27.43 -3.38 -4.73
C TYR A 257 -28.73 -3.64 -3.97
N LEU A 258 -28.71 -3.74 -2.64
CA LEU A 258 -29.91 -3.95 -1.82
C LEU A 258 -30.94 -2.83 -2.01
N ARG A 259 -30.48 -1.58 -2.11
CA ARG A 259 -31.36 -0.44 -2.43
C ARG A 259 -32.00 -0.60 -3.80
N ALA A 260 -31.25 -0.98 -4.83
CA ALA A 260 -31.77 -1.17 -6.18
C ALA A 260 -32.79 -2.32 -6.24
N VAL A 261 -32.52 -3.44 -5.56
CA VAL A 261 -33.45 -4.58 -5.45
C VAL A 261 -34.75 -4.15 -4.78
N ARG A 262 -34.68 -3.43 -3.64
CA ARG A 262 -35.87 -2.89 -2.95
C ARG A 262 -36.68 -1.90 -3.77
N GLN A 263 -36.07 -1.28 -4.78
CA GLN A 263 -36.72 -0.37 -5.72
C GLN A 263 -37.32 -1.10 -6.95
N GLY A 264 -37.41 -2.43 -6.92
CA GLY A 264 -37.96 -3.24 -8.01
C GLY A 264 -37.01 -3.47 -9.18
N ARG A 265 -35.71 -3.17 -9.03
CA ARG A 265 -34.70 -3.24 -10.12
C ARG A 265 -33.81 -4.48 -10.05
N GLY A 266 -34.35 -5.58 -9.51
CA GLY A 266 -33.60 -6.78 -9.13
C GLY A 266 -32.71 -7.33 -10.24
N ILE A 267 -33.30 -7.76 -11.36
CA ILE A 267 -32.59 -8.40 -12.50
C ILE A 267 -31.38 -7.58 -12.95
N ALA A 268 -31.61 -6.29 -13.14
CA ALA A 268 -30.61 -5.40 -13.68
C ALA A 268 -29.51 -5.09 -12.63
N ALA A 269 -29.88 -4.99 -11.35
CA ALA A 269 -28.94 -4.92 -10.23
C ALA A 269 -28.08 -6.19 -10.09
N HIS A 270 -28.68 -7.39 -10.27
CA HIS A 270 -27.94 -8.65 -10.29
C HIS A 270 -26.91 -8.68 -11.41
N GLY A 271 -27.28 -8.26 -12.62
CA GLY A 271 -26.37 -8.21 -13.77
C GLY A 271 -25.15 -7.30 -13.53
N VAL A 272 -25.37 -6.10 -12.97
CA VAL A 272 -24.27 -5.18 -12.60
C VAL A 272 -23.35 -5.82 -11.56
N ALA A 273 -23.94 -6.35 -10.49
CA ALA A 273 -23.17 -6.94 -9.38
C ALA A 273 -22.37 -8.16 -9.85
N ALA A 274 -22.99 -9.05 -10.63
CA ALA A 274 -22.34 -10.23 -11.19
C ALA A 274 -21.17 -9.84 -12.11
N LEU A 275 -21.38 -8.91 -13.06
CA LEU A 275 -20.33 -8.49 -13.99
C LEU A 275 -19.13 -7.87 -13.24
N CYS A 276 -19.38 -6.95 -12.31
CA CYS A 276 -18.31 -6.32 -11.53
C CYS A 276 -17.57 -7.33 -10.66
N THR A 277 -18.29 -8.29 -10.07
CA THR A 277 -17.70 -9.34 -9.23
C THR A 277 -16.84 -10.29 -10.06
N ILE A 278 -17.33 -10.75 -11.23
CA ILE A 278 -16.58 -11.62 -12.14
C ILE A 278 -15.26 -10.96 -12.54
N PHE A 279 -15.30 -9.68 -12.95
CA PHE A 279 -14.09 -8.95 -13.34
C PHE A 279 -13.14 -8.73 -12.16
N ALA A 280 -13.66 -8.39 -10.97
CA ALA A 280 -12.85 -8.24 -9.76
C ALA A 280 -12.18 -9.57 -9.35
N VAL A 281 -12.92 -10.68 -9.37
CA VAL A 281 -12.41 -12.02 -9.05
C VAL A 281 -11.40 -12.48 -10.11
N ALA A 282 -11.67 -12.26 -11.39
CA ALA A 282 -10.72 -12.58 -12.46
C ALA A 282 -9.40 -11.82 -12.28
N ALA A 283 -9.45 -10.52 -11.96
CA ALA A 283 -8.26 -9.74 -11.67
C ALA A 283 -7.55 -10.20 -10.38
N ALA A 284 -8.31 -10.49 -9.32
CA ALA A 284 -7.76 -10.99 -8.06
C ALA A 284 -7.15 -12.39 -8.19
N SER A 285 -7.63 -13.20 -9.13
CA SER A 285 -7.11 -14.56 -9.39
C SER A 285 -5.61 -14.58 -9.69
N VAL A 286 -5.08 -13.47 -10.23
CA VAL A 286 -3.65 -13.26 -10.51
C VAL A 286 -2.79 -13.45 -9.25
N TRP A 287 -3.28 -13.09 -8.07
CA TRP A 287 -2.58 -13.33 -6.80
C TRP A 287 -3.24 -14.40 -5.93
N LEU A 288 -4.55 -14.58 -6.00
CA LEU A 288 -5.25 -15.61 -5.23
C LEU A 288 -4.79 -17.02 -5.63
N LEU A 289 -4.80 -17.34 -6.93
CA LEU A 289 -4.50 -18.71 -7.39
C LEU A 289 -3.08 -19.14 -7.02
N PRO A 290 -2.03 -18.31 -7.22
CA PRO A 290 -0.69 -18.65 -6.74
C PRO A 290 -0.61 -18.75 -5.22
N SER A 291 -1.42 -18.01 -4.45
CA SER A 291 -1.37 -18.05 -2.98
C SER A 291 -1.98 -19.33 -2.41
N LEU A 292 -2.99 -19.90 -3.08
CA LEU A 292 -3.78 -21.02 -2.55
C LEU A 292 -2.90 -22.20 -2.11
N PRO A 293 -1.95 -22.74 -2.90
CA PRO A 293 -1.14 -23.88 -2.44
C PRO A 293 -0.23 -23.57 -1.23
N PHE A 294 -0.01 -22.29 -0.94
CA PHE A 294 0.93 -21.80 0.06
C PHE A 294 0.25 -21.14 1.26
N TRP A 295 -1.09 -21.13 1.34
CA TRP A 295 -1.84 -20.44 2.40
C TRP A 295 -1.40 -20.82 3.81
N ARG A 296 -1.00 -22.08 4.01
CA ARG A 296 -0.52 -22.63 5.29
C ARG A 296 0.78 -22.01 5.80
N TYR A 297 1.51 -21.30 4.95
CA TYR A 297 2.73 -20.59 5.33
C TYR A 297 2.46 -19.17 5.80
N VAL A 298 1.27 -18.62 5.54
CA VAL A 298 0.90 -17.24 5.88
C VAL A 298 0.61 -17.14 7.38
N GLU A 299 1.19 -16.13 8.02
CA GLU A 299 0.86 -15.71 9.38
C GLU A 299 0.18 -14.35 9.36
N GLY A 300 -0.47 -14.00 10.47
CA GLY A 300 -1.06 -12.68 10.62
C GLY A 300 0.00 -11.59 10.74
N SER A 301 -0.17 -10.50 9.99
CA SER A 301 0.68 -9.31 10.12
C SER A 301 0.28 -8.53 11.38
N HIS A 302 0.73 -9.01 12.54
CA HIS A 302 0.34 -8.45 13.83
C HIS A 302 1.36 -7.45 14.34
N ILE A 303 1.83 -6.50 13.51
CA ILE A 303 2.91 -5.60 13.95
C ILE A 303 2.61 -4.12 13.68
N PHE A 304 1.91 -3.79 12.58
CA PHE A 304 1.71 -2.40 12.15
C PHE A 304 0.24 -2.03 11.97
N LEU A 305 -0.07 -0.74 12.10
CA LEU A 305 -1.34 -0.13 11.71
C LEU A 305 -2.56 -0.68 12.46
N ARG A 306 -2.39 -0.95 13.75
CA ARG A 306 -3.41 -1.54 14.66
C ARG A 306 -3.70 -0.62 15.86
N PRO A 307 -4.12 0.62 15.62
CA PRO A 307 -4.43 1.54 16.70
C PRO A 307 -5.62 1.03 17.51
N THR A 308 -5.67 1.47 18.75
CA THR A 308 -6.81 1.37 19.66
C THR A 308 -7.70 2.62 19.56
N PRO A 309 -8.92 2.62 20.15
CA PRO A 309 -9.84 3.75 20.01
C PRO A 309 -9.32 5.06 20.57
N ASP A 310 -8.44 5.02 21.57
CA ASP A 310 -7.72 6.20 22.10
C ASP A 310 -6.89 6.91 21.02
N TYR A 311 -6.40 6.21 20.00
CA TYR A 311 -5.69 6.86 18.89
C TYR A 311 -6.59 7.78 18.07
N LEU A 312 -7.91 7.64 18.10
CA LEU A 312 -8.78 8.63 17.46
C LEU A 312 -8.60 10.00 18.12
N PHE A 313 -8.51 10.01 19.46
CA PHE A 313 -8.28 11.23 20.24
C PHE A 313 -6.83 11.70 20.11
N LEU A 314 -5.85 10.79 20.16
CA LEU A 314 -4.44 11.13 19.99
C LEU A 314 -4.17 11.71 18.60
N ASP A 315 -4.70 11.09 17.55
CA ASP A 315 -4.59 11.61 16.19
C ASP A 315 -5.26 12.98 16.09
N TRP A 316 -6.44 13.19 16.71
CA TRP A 316 -7.12 14.49 16.69
C TRP A 316 -6.30 15.61 17.36
N LEU A 317 -5.50 15.26 18.37
CA LEU A 317 -4.56 16.15 19.03
C LEU A 317 -3.16 16.18 18.38
N GLU A 318 -2.92 15.39 17.33
CA GLU A 318 -1.62 15.20 16.68
C GLU A 318 -0.53 14.69 17.66
N LEU A 319 -0.90 13.77 18.55
CA LEU A 319 -0.02 13.15 19.53
C LEU A 319 0.41 11.74 19.10
N GLN A 320 1.73 11.49 19.06
CA GLN A 320 2.27 10.19 18.68
C GLN A 320 2.50 9.32 19.91
N MET A 321 1.73 8.25 20.06
CA MET A 321 2.00 7.21 21.07
C MET A 321 2.82 6.05 20.53
N SER A 322 2.58 5.59 19.30
CA SER A 322 3.36 4.47 18.72
C SER A 322 3.44 4.56 17.22
N LYS A 323 4.65 4.62 16.67
CA LYS A 323 4.86 4.66 15.20
C LYS A 323 4.35 3.39 14.53
N ALA A 324 4.38 2.28 15.26
CA ALA A 324 3.80 1.02 14.82
C ALA A 324 2.27 1.09 14.64
N ALA A 325 1.56 1.93 15.39
CA ALA A 325 0.10 1.95 15.39
C ALA A 325 -0.49 2.81 14.28
N THR A 326 0.11 3.98 13.99
CA THR A 326 -0.44 4.95 13.03
C THR A 326 0.53 5.37 11.93
N GLY A 327 1.75 4.82 11.93
CA GLY A 327 2.83 5.24 11.03
C GLY A 327 3.79 6.23 11.71
N PRO A 328 4.82 6.69 11.00
CA PRO A 328 5.94 7.41 11.59
C PRO A 328 5.67 8.86 11.98
N SER A 329 4.49 9.43 11.64
CA SER A 329 4.14 10.84 11.87
C SER A 329 2.62 10.98 12.07
N VAL A 330 2.21 12.00 12.83
CA VAL A 330 0.81 12.31 13.21
C VAL A 330 0.37 13.74 12.83
N GLN A 331 0.83 14.27 11.70
CA GLN A 331 0.16 15.43 11.09
C GLN A 331 -1.16 14.98 10.47
N THR A 332 -2.26 15.24 11.15
CA THR A 332 -3.62 14.78 10.80
C THR A 332 -4.61 15.94 10.69
N THR A 333 -4.19 17.19 10.88
CA THR A 333 -5.06 18.38 10.82
C THR A 333 -5.87 18.41 9.53
N VAL A 334 -5.24 18.17 8.36
CA VAL A 334 -5.93 18.13 7.06
C VAL A 334 -7.02 17.05 7.05
N ARG A 335 -6.72 15.87 7.62
CA ARG A 335 -7.66 14.76 7.72
C ARG A 335 -8.88 15.11 8.55
N PHE A 336 -8.68 15.60 9.77
CA PHE A 336 -9.82 15.91 10.64
C PHE A 336 -10.67 17.05 10.10
N LEU A 337 -10.05 18.09 9.54
CA LEU A 337 -10.80 19.17 8.89
C LEU A 337 -11.66 18.65 7.73
N ALA A 338 -11.11 17.81 6.86
CA ALA A 338 -11.82 17.23 5.73
C ALA A 338 -12.91 16.23 6.17
N ILE A 339 -12.63 15.36 7.14
CA ILE A 339 -13.61 14.41 7.69
C ILE A 339 -14.75 15.16 8.40
N THR A 340 -14.45 16.13 9.25
CA THR A 340 -15.48 16.93 9.93
C THR A 340 -16.34 17.71 8.94
N ALA A 341 -15.74 18.40 7.98
CA ALA A 341 -16.48 19.07 6.91
C ALA A 341 -17.31 18.09 6.07
N GLY A 342 -16.76 16.90 5.78
CA GLY A 342 -17.44 15.84 5.06
C GLY A 342 -18.66 15.30 5.81
N LEU A 343 -18.53 15.05 7.12
CA LEU A 343 -19.64 14.61 7.98
C LEU A 343 -20.75 15.67 8.09
N ILE A 344 -20.40 16.96 8.20
CA ILE A 344 -21.37 18.07 8.16
C ILE A 344 -22.07 18.10 6.78
N GLY A 345 -21.33 17.94 5.69
CA GLY A 345 -21.87 17.85 4.34
C GLY A 345 -22.85 16.67 4.17
N LEU A 346 -22.47 15.49 4.68
CA LEU A 346 -23.33 14.29 4.68
C LEU A 346 -24.60 14.50 5.51
N TRP A 347 -24.49 15.16 6.66
CA TRP A 347 -25.65 15.49 7.48
C TRP A 347 -26.60 16.44 6.75
N ARG A 348 -26.08 17.44 6.03
CA ARG A 348 -26.90 18.31 5.16
C ARG A 348 -27.58 17.54 4.04
N TRP A 349 -26.86 16.62 3.40
CA TRP A 349 -27.40 15.75 2.35
C TRP A 349 -28.48 14.77 2.84
N ARG A 350 -28.48 14.44 4.14
CA ARG A 350 -29.53 13.64 4.77
C ARG A 350 -30.83 14.43 4.98
N LYS A 351 -30.79 15.76 5.04
CA LYS A 351 -32.02 16.55 5.17
C LYS A 351 -32.73 16.60 3.81
N PRO A 352 -34.06 16.45 3.77
CA PRO A 352 -34.84 16.86 2.60
C PRO A 352 -34.44 18.29 2.23
N ALA A 353 -34.11 18.55 0.97
CA ALA A 353 -33.94 19.93 0.55
C ALA A 353 -35.30 20.62 0.74
N SER A 354 -35.32 21.81 1.34
CA SER A 354 -36.55 22.63 1.51
C SER A 354 -37.29 22.82 0.18
N ASP A 355 -36.54 22.77 -0.93
CA ASP A 355 -37.02 23.04 -2.27
C ASP A 355 -37.26 21.73 -3.07
N ALA A 356 -36.93 20.56 -2.49
CA ALA A 356 -37.27 19.28 -3.11
C ALA A 356 -38.74 18.98 -2.83
N ALA A 357 -39.58 19.20 -3.84
CA ALA A 357 -41.02 18.94 -3.79
C ALA A 357 -41.38 17.50 -3.34
N ASP A 358 -40.45 16.54 -3.43
CA ASP A 358 -40.64 15.15 -3.03
C ASP A 358 -40.03 14.78 -1.66
N GLY A 359 -39.46 15.74 -0.94
CA GLY A 359 -38.85 15.53 0.38
C GLY A 359 -37.67 14.55 0.39
N ARG A 360 -37.09 14.23 -0.78
CA ARG A 360 -36.05 13.19 -0.86
C ARG A 360 -34.68 13.71 -0.44
N THR A 361 -33.93 12.82 0.20
CA THR A 361 -32.54 13.04 0.60
C THR A 361 -31.59 12.87 -0.59
N ASP A 362 -30.40 13.48 -0.53
CA ASP A 362 -29.41 13.30 -1.59
C ASP A 362 -28.99 11.83 -1.68
N PRO A 363 -29.22 11.16 -2.82
CA PRO A 363 -28.94 9.74 -2.94
C PRO A 363 -27.45 9.38 -2.85
N ARG A 364 -26.53 10.36 -2.95
CA ARG A 364 -25.08 10.19 -2.75
C ARG A 364 -24.70 10.01 -1.28
N ALA A 365 -25.54 10.45 -0.34
CA ALA A 365 -25.21 10.47 1.09
C ALA A 365 -24.89 9.08 1.63
N LEU A 366 -25.75 8.10 1.35
CA LEU A 366 -25.61 6.74 1.88
C LEU A 366 -24.29 6.06 1.47
N PRO A 367 -23.94 5.93 0.17
CA PRO A 367 -22.70 5.25 -0.19
C PRO A 367 -21.44 5.95 0.33
N ILE A 368 -21.41 7.28 0.38
CA ILE A 368 -20.25 8.00 0.92
C ILE A 368 -20.19 7.85 2.46
N ALA A 369 -21.32 7.92 3.15
CA ALA A 369 -21.37 7.73 4.60
C ALA A 369 -20.85 6.36 5.02
N VAL A 370 -21.15 5.30 4.25
CA VAL A 370 -20.63 3.94 4.50
C VAL A 370 -19.10 3.91 4.46
N VAL A 371 -18.47 4.57 3.48
CA VAL A 371 -17.01 4.62 3.37
C VAL A 371 -16.40 5.48 4.47
N VAL A 372 -16.96 6.67 4.72
CA VAL A 372 -16.41 7.61 5.69
C VAL A 372 -16.55 7.06 7.11
N ILE A 373 -17.76 6.71 7.52
CA ILE A 373 -18.03 6.22 8.89
C ILE A 373 -17.45 4.82 9.05
N GLY A 374 -17.71 3.91 8.10
CA GLY A 374 -17.19 2.55 8.16
C GLY A 374 -15.67 2.51 8.12
N GLY A 375 -15.02 3.34 7.30
CA GLY A 375 -13.57 3.42 7.24
C GLY A 375 -12.95 3.98 8.52
N VAL A 376 -13.54 5.01 9.15
CA VAL A 376 -13.11 5.51 10.47
C VAL A 376 -13.31 4.44 11.55
N LEU A 377 -14.47 3.78 11.59
CA LEU A 377 -14.74 2.72 12.55
C LEU A 377 -13.76 1.55 12.38
N ILE A 378 -13.51 1.09 11.15
CA ILE A 378 -12.51 0.05 10.90
C ILE A 378 -11.13 0.55 11.29
N ALA A 379 -10.75 1.79 10.97
CA ALA A 379 -9.42 2.33 11.28
C ALA A 379 -9.06 2.24 12.76
N TYR A 380 -9.99 2.60 13.66
CA TYR A 380 -9.72 2.69 15.10
C TYR A 380 -10.25 1.52 15.94
N PHE A 381 -11.24 0.77 15.43
CA PHE A 381 -11.86 -0.36 16.13
C PHE A 381 -11.64 -1.71 15.42
N GLY A 382 -11.14 -1.71 14.18
CA GLY A 382 -10.99 -2.92 13.38
C GLY A 382 -10.06 -3.96 13.98
N ARG A 383 -9.13 -3.58 14.86
CA ARG A 383 -8.27 -4.55 15.57
C ARG A 383 -9.04 -5.53 16.45
N TYR A 384 -10.26 -5.18 16.88
CA TYR A 384 -11.13 -6.03 17.70
C TYR A 384 -12.04 -6.94 16.87
N LEU A 385 -12.07 -6.75 15.54
CA LEU A 385 -12.82 -7.64 14.65
C LEU A 385 -12.01 -8.93 14.41
N PRO A 386 -12.67 -10.10 14.29
CA PRO A 386 -12.01 -11.34 13.87
C PRO A 386 -11.26 -11.14 12.55
N GLY A 387 -9.95 -11.40 12.55
CA GLY A 387 -9.07 -11.13 11.40
C GLY A 387 -8.82 -9.65 11.09
N GLY A 388 -9.50 -8.71 11.74
CA GLY A 388 -9.34 -7.29 11.44
C GLY A 388 -7.93 -6.77 11.79
N SER A 389 -7.27 -7.34 12.80
CA SER A 389 -5.89 -6.98 13.14
C SER A 389 -4.87 -7.31 12.04
N THR A 390 -5.11 -8.35 11.22
CA THR A 390 -4.20 -8.73 10.12
C THR A 390 -4.43 -7.87 8.88
N ALA A 391 -5.61 -7.29 8.74
CA ALA A 391 -5.95 -6.36 7.66
C ALA A 391 -5.31 -4.97 7.81
N GLN A 392 -4.55 -4.72 8.90
CA GLN A 392 -3.91 -3.43 9.17
C GLN A 392 -4.95 -2.29 9.16
N PRO A 393 -5.89 -2.29 10.11
CA PRO A 393 -7.14 -1.55 10.05
C PRO A 393 -6.95 -0.05 9.80
N TYR A 394 -5.87 0.55 10.29
CA TYR A 394 -5.63 1.98 10.08
C TYR A 394 -5.54 2.37 8.59
N ARG A 395 -5.23 1.42 7.70
CA ARG A 395 -5.24 1.65 6.25
C ARG A 395 -6.54 2.27 5.76
N PHE A 396 -7.67 1.93 6.36
CA PHE A 396 -9.00 2.41 5.96
C PHE A 396 -9.23 3.91 6.20
N ILE A 397 -8.35 4.60 6.95
CA ILE A 397 -8.45 6.05 7.15
C ILE A 397 -8.20 6.85 5.86
N GLY A 398 -7.34 6.35 4.97
CA GLY A 398 -7.02 7.01 3.70
C GLY A 398 -8.23 7.10 2.76
N PRO A 399 -8.88 5.97 2.39
CA PRO A 399 -10.12 5.99 1.62
C PRO A 399 -11.25 6.77 2.29
N ALA A 400 -11.38 6.70 3.63
CA ALA A 400 -12.38 7.47 4.38
C ALA A 400 -12.16 8.98 4.23
N LEU A 401 -10.90 9.44 4.35
CA LEU A 401 -10.51 10.83 4.13
C LEU A 401 -10.86 11.30 2.71
N LEU A 402 -10.40 10.58 1.68
CA LEU A 402 -10.65 10.97 0.29
C LEU A 402 -12.15 10.96 -0.07
N ALA A 403 -12.93 10.03 0.50
CA ALA A 403 -14.38 9.99 0.35
C ALA A 403 -15.06 11.18 1.05
N ALA A 404 -14.59 11.56 2.25
CA ALA A 404 -15.12 12.69 3.01
C ALA A 404 -14.88 14.03 2.30
N CYS A 405 -13.80 14.14 1.51
CA CYS A 405 -13.53 15.32 0.70
C CYS A 405 -14.65 15.63 -0.32
N VAL A 406 -15.44 14.64 -0.75
CA VAL A 406 -16.54 14.85 -1.72
C VAL A 406 -17.68 15.72 -1.13
N PRO A 407 -18.34 15.34 -0.02
CA PRO A 407 -19.33 16.20 0.63
C PRO A 407 -18.68 17.46 1.26
N ALA A 408 -17.42 17.39 1.69
CA ALA A 408 -16.69 18.56 2.18
C ALA A 408 -16.57 19.62 1.07
N ALA A 409 -16.25 19.22 -0.16
CA ALA A 409 -16.11 20.16 -1.28
C ALA A 409 -17.42 20.90 -1.58
N VAL A 410 -18.57 20.22 -1.51
CA VAL A 410 -19.90 20.83 -1.65
C VAL A 410 -20.17 21.82 -0.51
N LEU A 411 -19.90 21.42 0.73
CA LEU A 411 -20.07 22.29 1.90
C LEU A 411 -19.21 23.55 1.78
N LEU A 412 -17.92 23.41 1.46
CA LEU A 412 -16.99 24.52 1.37
C LEU A 412 -17.30 25.43 0.17
N ALA A 413 -17.78 24.87 -0.95
CA ALA A 413 -18.23 25.68 -2.09
C ALA A 413 -19.40 26.60 -1.71
N ASP A 414 -20.36 26.10 -0.92
CA ASP A 414 -21.50 26.85 -0.39
C ASP A 414 -21.06 27.88 0.67
N VAL A 415 -20.34 27.44 1.70
CA VAL A 415 -19.88 28.29 2.82
C VAL A 415 -18.99 29.44 2.33
N PHE A 416 -18.08 29.18 1.38
CA PHE A 416 -17.23 30.20 0.76
C PHE A 416 -17.85 30.77 -0.53
N SER A 417 -19.17 30.71 -0.68
CA SER A 417 -19.85 31.48 -1.73
C SER A 417 -19.94 32.95 -1.32
N ARG A 418 -19.79 33.85 -2.30
CA ARG A 418 -19.89 35.30 -2.04
C ARG A 418 -21.26 35.69 -1.48
N ALA A 419 -22.32 34.99 -1.87
CA ALA A 419 -23.67 35.21 -1.36
C ALA A 419 -23.76 34.86 0.13
N ARG A 420 -23.40 33.63 0.51
CA ARG A 420 -23.39 33.19 1.91
C ARG A 420 -22.54 34.06 2.81
N LEU A 421 -21.32 34.40 2.39
CA LEU A 421 -20.43 35.25 3.19
C LEU A 421 -21.00 36.65 3.44
N ARG A 422 -21.82 37.17 2.51
CA ARG A 422 -22.52 38.46 2.67
C ARG A 422 -23.76 38.35 3.57
N GLU A 423 -24.43 37.20 3.56
CA GLU A 423 -25.57 36.89 4.44
C GLU A 423 -25.16 36.66 5.90
N LEU A 424 -23.89 36.35 6.18
CA LEU A 424 -23.42 36.15 7.53
C LEU A 424 -23.58 37.42 8.38
N SER A 425 -24.22 37.27 9.53
CA SER A 425 -24.26 38.33 10.55
C SER A 425 -22.82 38.78 10.91
N PRO A 426 -22.62 40.03 11.35
CA PRO A 426 -21.30 40.51 11.80
C PRO A 426 -20.66 39.59 12.86
N ARG A 427 -21.46 39.05 13.78
CA ARG A 427 -21.01 38.08 14.81
C ARG A 427 -20.50 36.78 14.18
N SER A 428 -21.24 36.22 13.22
CA SER A 428 -20.82 35.00 12.51
C SER A 428 -19.54 35.21 11.70
N ARG A 429 -19.36 36.40 11.10
CA ARG A 429 -18.12 36.76 10.41
C ARG A 429 -16.94 36.88 11.37
N ALA A 430 -17.13 37.52 12.51
CA ALA A 430 -16.11 37.61 13.56
C ALA A 430 -15.72 36.20 14.07
N LEU A 431 -16.69 35.34 14.35
CA LEU A 431 -16.43 33.95 14.77
C LEU A 431 -15.69 33.14 13.70
N LEU A 432 -16.08 33.27 12.42
CA LEU A 432 -15.38 32.62 11.32
C LEU A 432 -13.94 33.11 11.20
N PHE A 433 -13.73 34.43 11.32
CA PHE A 433 -12.39 35.02 11.31
C PHE A 433 -11.53 34.52 12.47
N VAL A 434 -12.06 34.51 13.69
CA VAL A 434 -11.39 33.96 14.88
C VAL A 434 -11.08 32.48 14.69
N ALA A 435 -12.00 31.69 14.16
CA ALA A 435 -11.75 30.28 13.85
C ALA A 435 -10.60 30.12 12.85
N ILE A 436 -10.61 30.86 11.73
CA ILE A 436 -9.52 30.83 10.74
C ILE A 436 -8.19 31.23 11.41
N LEU A 437 -8.19 32.26 12.25
CA LEU A 437 -7.00 32.73 12.96
C LEU A 437 -6.46 31.69 13.96
N LEU A 438 -7.34 30.95 14.64
CA LEU A 438 -6.95 29.90 15.60
C LEU A 438 -6.50 28.61 14.92
N PHE A 439 -7.09 28.26 13.77
CA PHE A 439 -6.74 27.04 13.03
C PHE A 439 -5.58 27.23 12.05
N SER A 440 -5.33 28.44 11.56
CA SER A 440 -4.26 28.68 10.58
C SER A 440 -2.87 28.30 11.09
N PRO A 441 -2.46 28.53 12.36
CA PRO A 441 -1.14 28.11 12.84
C PRO A 441 -1.00 26.58 12.84
N ARG A 442 -2.07 25.84 13.14
CA ARG A 442 -2.08 24.37 13.06
C ARG A 442 -1.95 23.87 11.63
N VAL A 443 -2.68 24.46 10.69
CA VAL A 443 -2.57 24.12 9.27
C VAL A 443 -1.17 24.45 8.74
N VAL A 444 -0.63 25.63 9.07
CA VAL A 444 0.73 26.03 8.69
C VAL A 444 1.76 25.07 9.28
N ARG A 445 1.62 24.69 10.56
CA ARG A 445 2.46 23.67 11.21
C ARG A 445 2.41 22.33 10.48
N ALA A 446 1.20 21.85 10.17
CA ALA A 446 1.00 20.57 9.47
C ALA A 446 1.64 20.59 8.07
N VAL A 447 1.54 21.70 7.33
CA VAL A 447 2.18 21.85 6.01
C VAL A 447 3.70 22.00 6.14
N ALA A 448 4.17 22.87 7.04
CA ALA A 448 5.60 23.14 7.23
C ALA A 448 6.37 21.89 7.70
N TYR A 449 5.72 20.94 8.37
CA TYR A 449 6.30 19.65 8.74
C TYR A 449 6.86 18.88 7.52
N PHE A 450 6.18 18.96 6.37
CA PHE A 450 6.58 18.27 5.14
C PHE A 450 7.52 19.11 4.25
N LEU A 451 7.71 20.40 4.55
CA LEU A 451 8.51 21.32 3.74
C LEU A 451 9.83 21.65 4.47
N PRO A 452 10.88 20.81 4.34
CA PRO A 452 12.14 21.07 5.02
C PRO A 452 12.72 22.41 4.56
N GLY A 453 13.15 23.22 5.52
CA GLY A 453 13.76 24.53 5.30
C GLY A 453 12.81 25.72 5.46
N ILE A 454 11.49 25.53 5.54
CA ILE A 454 10.53 26.64 5.72
C ILE A 454 10.23 26.91 7.20
N GLY A 455 10.41 25.92 8.08
CA GLY A 455 10.14 26.07 9.52
C GLY A 455 11.41 26.27 10.36
N PRO A 456 11.43 27.19 11.34
CA PRO A 456 12.52 27.34 12.32
C PRO A 456 12.60 26.18 13.33
N TYR A 457 11.69 25.21 13.25
CA TYR A 457 11.61 24.08 14.16
C TYR A 457 11.82 22.77 13.40
N GLN A 458 12.93 22.08 13.69
CA GLN A 458 12.89 20.62 13.74
C GLN A 458 11.84 20.29 14.81
N MET A 459 10.58 20.15 14.39
CA MET A 459 9.51 19.84 15.33
C MET A 459 9.77 18.43 15.84
N VAL A 460 10.41 18.36 17.01
CA VAL A 460 10.55 17.13 17.76
C VAL A 460 9.14 16.63 17.96
N GLU A 461 8.82 15.48 17.36
CA GLU A 461 7.57 14.80 17.64
C GLU A 461 7.47 14.67 19.16
N GLN A 462 6.37 15.15 19.74
CA GLN A 462 6.10 14.89 21.15
C GLN A 462 5.73 13.41 21.27
N GLU A 463 6.77 12.57 21.29
CA GLU A 463 6.63 11.17 21.63
C GLU A 463 6.22 11.10 23.10
N MET A 464 4.98 10.66 23.35
CA MET A 464 4.64 10.25 24.71
C MET A 464 5.56 9.09 25.12
N PRO A 465 5.90 8.93 26.41
CA PRO A 465 6.68 7.81 26.90
C PRO A 465 5.94 6.49 26.62
N ALA A 466 6.16 5.95 25.44
CA ALA A 466 5.51 4.76 24.96
C ALA A 466 6.26 3.52 25.45
N PRO A 467 5.57 2.38 25.64
CA PRO A 467 6.25 1.10 25.77
C PRO A 467 7.23 0.95 24.60
N ARG A 468 8.46 0.50 24.87
CA ARG A 468 9.51 0.30 23.85
C ARG A 468 9.07 -0.73 22.81
N HIS A 469 8.23 -0.34 21.85
CA HIS A 469 7.85 -1.18 20.74
C HIS A 469 9.08 -1.33 19.82
N PRO A 470 9.44 -2.55 19.37
CA PRO A 470 10.65 -2.75 18.57
C PRO A 470 10.72 -1.88 17.31
N ILE A 471 9.56 -1.57 16.71
CA ILE A 471 9.48 -0.65 15.56
C ILE A 471 9.87 0.77 15.94
N ASN A 472 9.48 1.27 17.12
CA ASN A 472 9.86 2.62 17.55
C ASN A 472 11.38 2.73 17.73
N VAL A 473 12.04 1.62 18.09
CA VAL A 473 13.51 1.52 18.15
C VAL A 473 14.15 1.46 16.77
N ILE A 474 13.51 0.79 15.80
CA ILE A 474 14.01 0.64 14.42
C ILE A 474 13.84 1.95 13.61
N LEU A 475 12.66 2.57 13.69
CA LEU A 475 12.41 3.87 13.05
C LEU A 475 13.17 5.01 13.75
N GLY A 476 13.59 4.78 15.00
CA GLY A 476 14.36 5.71 15.81
C GLY A 476 13.59 6.96 16.24
N ALA A 477 14.22 7.75 17.10
CA ALA A 477 13.79 9.10 17.47
C ALA A 477 14.09 10.14 16.37
N ARG A 478 14.57 9.70 15.21
CA ARG A 478 14.84 10.61 14.08
C ARG A 478 13.52 10.95 13.41
N GLN A 479 13.29 12.24 13.23
CA GLN A 479 12.25 12.73 12.34
C GLN A 479 12.54 12.18 10.94
N LEU A 480 11.65 11.33 10.43
CA LEU A 480 11.72 10.87 9.06
C LEU A 480 11.49 12.10 8.19
N LYS A 481 12.52 12.51 7.43
CA LYS A 481 12.32 13.41 6.32
C LYS A 481 11.44 12.64 5.34
N LEU A 482 10.16 12.97 5.25
CA LEU A 482 9.19 12.33 4.35
C LEU A 482 9.41 12.77 2.89
N GLN A 483 10.67 12.81 2.49
CA GLN A 483 11.18 13.09 1.15
C GLN A 483 12.08 11.92 0.79
N ASN A 484 11.97 11.42 -0.43
CA ASN A 484 12.81 10.32 -0.87
C ASN A 484 14.27 10.81 -0.91
N GLN A 485 15.08 10.29 0.00
CA GLN A 485 16.47 10.74 0.20
C GLN A 485 17.45 9.94 -0.67
N GLY A 486 16.92 9.00 -1.46
CA GLY A 486 17.73 7.98 -2.09
C GLY A 486 18.26 6.97 -1.07
N VAL A 487 19.05 6.03 -1.58
CA VAL A 487 19.65 4.99 -0.74
C VAL A 487 20.80 5.60 0.08
N PRO A 488 20.93 5.28 1.38
CA PRO A 488 22.09 5.70 2.18
C PRO A 488 23.41 5.30 1.51
N GLU A 489 24.41 6.19 1.50
CA GLU A 489 25.71 5.94 0.84
C GLU A 489 26.42 4.66 1.32
N SER A 490 26.18 4.29 2.58
CA SER A 490 26.72 3.07 3.18
C SER A 490 26.22 1.79 2.50
N PHE A 491 25.03 1.79 1.90
CA PHE A 491 24.46 0.59 1.26
C PHE A 491 25.23 0.21 -0.01
N PRO A 492 25.45 1.10 -1.01
CA PRO A 492 26.35 0.82 -2.12
C PRO A 492 27.77 0.43 -1.69
N MET A 493 28.30 1.00 -0.60
CA MET A 493 29.62 0.63 -0.07
C MET A 493 29.65 -0.80 0.48
N ILE A 494 28.63 -1.17 1.25
CA ILE A 494 28.45 -2.53 1.80
C ILE A 494 28.28 -3.53 0.65
N ARG A 495 27.43 -3.23 -0.32
CA ARG A 495 27.22 -4.04 -1.53
C ARG A 495 28.54 -4.31 -2.24
N ARG A 496 29.31 -3.26 -2.58
CA ARG A 496 30.62 -3.40 -3.25
C ARG A 496 31.57 -4.25 -2.42
N TRP A 497 31.65 -3.99 -1.11
CA TRP A 497 32.51 -4.78 -0.23
C TRP A 497 32.13 -6.26 -0.21
N LEU A 498 30.84 -6.60 -0.10
CA LEU A 498 30.37 -7.98 -0.11
C LEU A 498 30.69 -8.69 -1.43
N VAL A 499 30.37 -8.06 -2.56
CA VAL A 499 30.51 -8.66 -3.90
C VAL A 499 31.97 -8.77 -4.34
N GLU A 500 32.77 -7.73 -4.11
CA GLU A 500 34.11 -7.62 -4.69
C GLU A 500 35.20 -8.13 -3.72
N LYS A 501 35.02 -7.95 -2.41
CA LYS A 501 36.06 -8.21 -1.41
C LYS A 501 35.75 -9.40 -0.50
N ALA A 502 34.59 -9.42 0.15
CA ALA A 502 34.25 -10.45 1.13
C ALA A 502 33.96 -11.80 0.48
N LYS A 503 33.28 -11.78 -0.69
CA LYS A 503 32.88 -12.96 -1.47
C LYS A 503 32.35 -14.11 -0.58
N PRO A 504 31.22 -13.89 0.11
CA PRO A 504 30.66 -14.85 1.07
C PRO A 504 30.55 -16.26 0.47
N LYS A 505 31.08 -17.26 1.19
CA LYS A 505 30.95 -18.68 0.84
C LYS A 505 29.61 -19.30 1.30
N GLY A 506 28.89 -18.57 2.16
CA GLY A 506 27.57 -18.94 2.66
C GLY A 506 26.63 -17.73 2.64
N ARG A 507 25.59 -17.76 3.46
CA ARG A 507 24.58 -16.70 3.53
C ARG A 507 25.09 -15.46 4.25
N VAL A 508 24.47 -14.33 3.96
CA VAL A 508 24.68 -13.05 4.65
C VAL A 508 23.47 -12.77 5.53
N LEU A 509 23.70 -12.69 6.84
CA LEU A 509 22.72 -12.22 7.81
C LEU A 509 22.76 -10.69 7.85
N VAL A 510 21.60 -10.05 7.73
CA VAL A 510 21.48 -8.59 7.75
C VAL A 510 20.45 -8.20 8.82
N GLU A 511 20.81 -7.28 9.70
CA GLU A 511 19.90 -6.80 10.74
C GLU A 511 18.86 -5.82 10.21
N ARG A 512 19.32 -4.80 9.50
CA ARG A 512 18.47 -3.71 9.01
C ARG A 512 17.62 -4.17 7.82
N TYR A 513 16.34 -3.84 7.82
CA TYR A 513 15.42 -4.33 6.79
C TYR A 513 15.67 -3.70 5.42
N GLU A 514 15.84 -2.38 5.37
CA GLU A 514 16.09 -1.66 4.12
C GLU A 514 17.39 -2.15 3.45
N LEU A 515 18.41 -2.48 4.25
CA LEU A 515 19.67 -3.00 3.71
C LEU A 515 19.51 -4.42 3.14
N GLY A 516 18.75 -5.29 3.81
CA GLY A 516 18.49 -6.64 3.31
C GLY A 516 17.72 -6.61 1.99
N GLU A 517 16.71 -5.75 1.91
CA GLU A 517 15.91 -5.54 0.70
C GLU A 517 16.72 -4.89 -0.43
N TYR A 518 17.57 -3.90 -0.12
CA TYR A 518 18.50 -3.32 -1.07
C TYR A 518 19.48 -4.36 -1.63
N LEU A 519 20.07 -5.19 -0.77
CA LEU A 519 21.00 -6.24 -1.21
C LEU A 519 20.28 -7.31 -2.05
N ALA A 520 19.03 -7.65 -1.72
CA ALA A 520 18.19 -8.54 -2.52
C ALA A 520 17.91 -7.96 -3.91
N ALA A 521 17.67 -6.66 -3.99
CA ALA A 521 17.35 -5.96 -5.22
C ALA A 521 18.55 -5.77 -6.15
N THR A 522 19.76 -5.69 -5.59
CA THR A 522 20.96 -5.23 -6.31
C THR A 522 22.09 -6.26 -6.41
N THR A 523 21.89 -7.46 -5.87
CA THR A 523 22.89 -8.55 -5.86
C THR A 523 22.25 -9.91 -6.09
N LYS A 524 23.09 -10.93 -6.30
CA LYS A 524 22.70 -12.35 -6.28
C LYS A 524 23.16 -13.06 -4.99
N LEU A 525 23.50 -12.28 -3.95
CA LEU A 525 23.99 -12.85 -2.71
C LEU A 525 22.86 -13.58 -1.97
N PRO A 526 23.14 -14.69 -1.28
CA PRO A 526 22.14 -15.35 -0.47
C PRO A 526 21.92 -14.60 0.86
N ILE A 527 20.78 -13.91 1.00
CA ILE A 527 20.44 -13.08 2.16
C ILE A 527 19.36 -13.76 3.03
N VAL A 528 19.60 -13.85 4.34
CA VAL A 528 18.62 -14.42 5.31
C VAL A 528 18.09 -13.42 6.32
N GLY A 529 18.62 -12.20 6.34
CA GLY A 529 18.17 -11.13 7.21
C GLY A 529 17.53 -9.96 6.47
N GLY A 530 17.08 -8.97 7.23
CA GLY A 530 16.49 -7.75 6.69
C GLY A 530 15.07 -7.90 6.11
N PHE A 531 14.36 -8.98 6.46
CA PHE A 531 12.96 -9.21 6.07
C PHE A 531 12.04 -9.28 7.30
N ALA A 532 12.24 -8.37 8.25
CA ALA A 532 11.65 -8.47 9.60
C ALA A 532 10.11 -8.40 9.62
N TYR A 533 9.50 -7.96 8.53
CA TYR A 533 8.07 -7.66 8.45
C TYR A 533 7.30 -8.63 7.56
N ARG A 534 7.89 -9.78 7.24
CA ARG A 534 7.27 -10.82 6.41
C ARG A 534 6.65 -11.92 7.27
N PRO A 535 5.33 -11.90 7.53
CA PRO A 535 4.69 -12.81 8.48
C PRO A 535 4.40 -14.14 7.78
N PHE A 536 5.43 -14.96 7.57
CA PHE A 536 5.24 -16.31 7.05
C PHE A 536 6.29 -17.25 7.61
N HIS A 537 6.02 -18.56 7.57
CA HIS A 537 6.88 -19.58 8.21
C HIS A 537 8.34 -19.54 7.72
N HIS A 538 8.58 -19.22 6.44
CA HIS A 538 9.95 -19.07 5.91
C HIS A 538 10.72 -17.89 6.54
N GLY A 539 10.03 -16.99 7.25
CA GLY A 539 10.63 -15.97 8.12
C GLY A 539 11.39 -16.56 9.32
N ASP A 540 11.26 -17.86 9.61
CA ASP A 540 12.08 -18.57 10.60
C ASP A 540 13.58 -18.51 10.25
N ALA A 541 13.94 -18.29 8.98
CA ALA A 541 15.31 -18.03 8.54
C ALA A 541 15.85 -16.65 8.97
N ASN A 542 14.97 -15.71 9.35
CA ASN A 542 15.36 -14.38 9.80
C ASN A 542 15.50 -14.34 11.33
N TRP A 543 16.76 -14.32 11.81
CA TRP A 543 17.10 -14.24 13.24
C TRP A 543 16.33 -13.13 13.99
N PHE A 544 16.09 -12.00 13.33
CA PHE A 544 15.54 -10.79 13.95
C PHE A 544 14.02 -10.80 14.07
N GLN A 545 13.32 -11.80 13.54
CA GLN A 545 11.86 -11.86 13.59
C GLN A 545 11.35 -12.46 14.92
N TYR A 546 11.82 -13.66 15.33
CA TYR A 546 11.18 -14.43 16.41
C TYR A 546 11.99 -14.60 17.71
N GLN A 547 13.31 -14.42 17.70
CA GLN A 547 14.17 -14.79 18.85
C GLN A 547 14.28 -13.72 19.96
N LYS A 548 13.22 -12.95 20.29
CA LYS A 548 13.35 -11.71 21.11
C LYS A 548 14.05 -11.91 22.47
N ALA A 549 13.71 -12.97 23.20
CA ALA A 549 14.23 -13.22 24.54
C ALA A 549 15.67 -13.75 24.54
N ARG A 550 16.04 -14.57 23.55
CA ARG A 550 17.32 -15.31 23.50
C ARG A 550 18.30 -14.77 22.46
N ARG A 551 17.94 -13.66 21.81
CA ARG A 551 18.66 -13.04 20.68
C ARG A 551 20.12 -12.68 20.97
N TYR A 552 20.49 -12.57 22.24
CA TYR A 552 21.82 -12.18 22.69
C TYR A 552 22.57 -13.31 23.41
N GLU A 553 21.99 -14.51 23.45
CA GLU A 553 22.67 -15.69 23.98
C GLU A 553 23.58 -16.28 22.89
N ARG A 554 24.81 -16.63 23.27
CA ARG A 554 25.81 -17.19 22.36
C ARG A 554 25.33 -18.49 21.70
N ALA A 555 24.93 -19.49 22.48
CA ALA A 555 24.65 -20.83 21.97
C ALA A 555 23.47 -20.87 20.98
N PRO A 556 22.31 -20.23 21.24
CA PRO A 556 21.24 -20.12 20.24
C PRO A 556 21.67 -19.41 18.96
N PHE A 557 22.49 -18.36 19.07
CA PHE A 557 22.97 -17.62 17.90
C PHE A 557 23.95 -18.45 17.07
N GLN A 558 24.92 -19.11 17.69
CA GLN A 558 25.84 -20.01 16.99
C GLN A 558 25.09 -21.15 16.29
N ALA A 559 24.13 -21.78 16.97
CA ALA A 559 23.29 -22.82 16.38
C ALA A 559 22.46 -22.30 15.19
N TYR A 560 22.04 -21.04 15.21
CA TYR A 560 21.36 -20.40 14.07
C TYR A 560 22.31 -20.19 12.88
N LEU A 561 23.51 -19.65 13.13
CA LEU A 561 24.50 -19.42 12.09
C LEU A 561 24.84 -20.73 11.36
N GLU A 562 25.07 -21.80 12.13
CA GLU A 562 25.32 -23.14 11.60
C GLU A 562 24.11 -23.69 10.84
N ARG A 563 22.90 -23.60 11.43
CA ARG A 563 21.66 -24.12 10.82
C ARG A 563 21.41 -23.54 9.43
N TYR A 564 21.59 -22.24 9.24
CA TYR A 564 21.31 -21.57 7.97
C TYR A 564 22.54 -21.30 7.12
N GLY A 565 23.69 -21.84 7.48
CA GLY A 565 24.91 -21.70 6.70
C GLY A 565 25.33 -20.25 6.52
N VAL A 566 25.27 -19.45 7.59
CA VAL A 566 25.64 -18.03 7.57
C VAL A 566 27.16 -17.90 7.61
N SER A 567 27.71 -17.16 6.66
CA SER A 567 29.16 -16.88 6.60
C SER A 567 29.50 -15.45 7.00
N HIS A 568 28.56 -14.52 6.85
CA HIS A 568 28.75 -13.12 7.15
C HIS A 568 27.54 -12.54 7.86
N ALA A 569 27.77 -11.60 8.77
CA ALA A 569 26.72 -10.88 9.47
C ALA A 569 26.97 -9.37 9.38
N ILE A 570 25.90 -8.59 9.15
CA ILE A 570 25.93 -7.14 9.14
C ILE A 570 24.94 -6.63 10.17
N PHE A 571 25.46 -5.91 11.16
CA PHE A 571 24.69 -5.31 12.23
C PHE A 571 24.69 -3.79 12.12
N GLU A 572 23.57 -3.18 12.47
CA GLU A 572 23.43 -1.72 12.63
C GLU A 572 23.50 -1.35 14.11
N GLN A 573 22.78 -2.06 14.98
CA GLN A 573 22.74 -1.78 16.41
C GLN A 573 23.87 -2.49 17.15
N VAL A 574 24.53 -1.80 18.09
CA VAL A 574 25.66 -2.38 18.84
C VAL A 574 25.17 -3.59 19.64
N ARG A 575 25.70 -4.78 19.32
CA ARG A 575 25.41 -6.04 20.01
C ARG A 575 26.62 -6.55 20.77
N TRP A 576 27.09 -5.80 21.76
CA TRP A 576 28.35 -6.07 22.49
C TRP A 576 28.54 -7.54 22.92
N LYS A 577 27.49 -8.24 23.37
CA LYS A 577 27.57 -9.66 23.75
C LYS A 577 27.95 -10.58 22.58
N LEU A 578 27.40 -10.33 21.39
CA LEU A 578 27.65 -11.13 20.19
C LEU A 578 28.89 -10.65 19.43
N GLU A 579 29.03 -9.32 19.28
CA GLU A 579 30.11 -8.69 18.52
C GLU A 579 31.50 -8.91 19.16
N ASN A 580 31.56 -9.06 20.49
CA ASN A 580 32.83 -9.33 21.20
C ASN A 580 33.16 -10.82 21.32
N ASP A 581 32.27 -11.73 20.93
CA ASP A 581 32.55 -13.16 20.97
C ASP A 581 33.39 -13.58 19.77
N LYS A 582 34.70 -13.44 19.91
CA LYS A 582 35.71 -13.77 18.89
C LYS A 582 35.73 -15.25 18.50
N LYS A 583 35.04 -16.12 19.24
CA LYS A 583 34.88 -17.54 18.88
C LYS A 583 33.77 -17.75 17.85
N VAL A 584 32.85 -16.81 17.71
CA VAL A 584 31.71 -16.89 16.79
C VAL A 584 31.87 -15.91 15.63
N LEU A 585 32.24 -14.66 15.92
CA LEU A 585 32.32 -13.59 14.94
C LEU A 585 33.72 -12.96 14.90
N LYS A 586 34.23 -12.73 13.69
CA LYS A 586 35.45 -11.98 13.43
C LYS A 586 35.09 -10.67 12.74
N PHE A 587 35.35 -9.55 13.43
CA PHE A 587 35.14 -8.22 12.86
C PHE A 587 35.99 -8.05 11.58
N ARG A 588 35.38 -7.49 10.53
CA ARG A 588 36.04 -7.26 9.23
C ARG A 588 36.06 -5.81 8.83
N LYS A 589 34.93 -5.11 8.95
CA LYS A 589 34.80 -3.73 8.46
C LYS A 589 33.67 -2.98 9.12
N SER A 590 33.82 -1.67 9.22
CA SER A 590 32.76 -0.73 9.57
C SER A 590 32.45 0.23 8.42
N PHE A 591 31.23 0.78 8.43
CA PHE A 591 30.75 1.76 7.47
C PHE A 591 30.04 2.89 8.21
N GLU A 592 30.10 4.12 7.67
CA GLU A 592 29.40 5.30 8.20
C GLU A 592 29.66 5.52 9.71
N GLY A 593 30.94 5.70 10.08
CA GLY A 593 31.29 6.03 11.48
C GLY A 593 30.89 4.96 12.50
N LEU A 594 31.06 3.67 12.16
CA LEU A 594 30.64 2.50 12.94
C LEU A 594 29.14 2.20 12.94
N ARG A 595 28.30 2.92 12.19
CA ARG A 595 26.87 2.61 12.12
C ARG A 595 26.61 1.18 11.67
N TYR A 596 27.24 0.75 10.58
CA TYR A 596 27.18 -0.65 10.14
C TYR A 596 28.49 -1.36 10.43
N ARG A 597 28.41 -2.58 10.94
CA ARG A 597 29.56 -3.41 11.30
C ARG A 597 29.38 -4.78 10.65
N ALA A 598 30.38 -5.16 9.86
CA ALA A 598 30.41 -6.41 9.13
C ALA A 598 31.38 -7.39 9.79
N PHE A 599 30.89 -8.61 9.98
CA PHE A 599 31.57 -9.71 10.63
C PHE A 599 31.59 -10.91 9.69
N GLU A 600 32.65 -11.70 9.80
CA GLU A 600 32.73 -13.05 9.25
C GLU A 600 32.46 -14.07 10.37
N VAL A 601 31.73 -15.13 10.06
CA VAL A 601 31.51 -16.24 10.98
C VAL A 601 32.77 -17.10 11.00
N VAL A 602 33.29 -17.38 12.20
CA VAL A 602 34.59 -18.05 12.39
C VAL A 602 34.56 -19.48 11.86
N GLU A 603 33.49 -20.22 12.14
CA GLU A 603 33.33 -21.59 11.69
C GLU A 603 32.72 -21.61 10.27
N PRO A 604 33.43 -22.16 9.27
CA PRO A 604 32.90 -22.23 7.92
C PRO A 604 31.69 -23.17 7.88
N THR A 605 30.58 -22.68 7.35
CA THR A 605 29.35 -23.46 7.26
C THR A 605 29.13 -24.00 5.85
N SER A 606 28.75 -25.27 5.72
CA SER A 606 28.35 -25.89 4.45
C SER A 606 26.87 -25.64 4.14
N TYR A 607 26.43 -25.77 2.88
CA TYR A 607 25.00 -25.89 2.55
C TYR A 607 24.46 -27.31 2.76
N VAL A 608 25.33 -28.29 2.98
CA VAL A 608 24.96 -29.70 3.19
C VAL A 608 24.93 -30.02 4.68
N VAL A 609 23.77 -30.45 5.18
CA VAL A 609 23.57 -30.89 6.58
C VAL A 609 23.98 -32.35 6.75
N ARG A 610 23.65 -33.18 5.76
CA ARG A 610 23.92 -34.63 5.75
C ARG A 610 24.17 -35.08 4.33
N GLY A 611 25.06 -36.06 4.16
CA GLY A 611 25.50 -36.58 2.86
C GLY A 611 26.73 -35.83 2.33
N GLU A 612 27.18 -36.21 1.15
CA GLU A 612 28.28 -35.54 0.44
C GLU A 612 27.74 -34.89 -0.84
N GLY A 613 28.23 -33.69 -1.15
CA GLY A 613 27.87 -32.96 -2.36
C GLY A 613 28.31 -31.50 -2.31
N LYS A 614 28.38 -30.87 -3.48
CA LYS A 614 28.76 -29.47 -3.62
C LYS A 614 27.71 -28.72 -4.41
N LEU A 615 27.23 -27.60 -3.86
CA LEU A 615 26.39 -26.67 -4.60
C LEU A 615 27.26 -25.92 -5.62
N VAL A 616 27.00 -26.15 -6.91
CA VAL A 616 27.74 -25.51 -8.02
C VAL A 616 26.93 -24.43 -8.72
N GLY A 617 25.61 -24.43 -8.55
CA GLY A 617 24.72 -23.44 -9.14
C GLY A 617 23.52 -23.16 -8.25
N GLN A 618 23.17 -21.89 -8.15
CA GLN A 618 22.01 -21.41 -7.42
C GLN A 618 21.40 -20.27 -8.24
N LYS A 619 20.15 -20.44 -8.65
CA LYS A 619 19.36 -19.40 -9.32
C LYS A 619 17.88 -19.53 -8.93
N LEU A 620 17.05 -18.60 -9.41
CA LEU A 620 15.61 -18.73 -9.26
C LEU A 620 15.15 -20.10 -9.79
N ASN A 621 14.24 -20.73 -9.04
CA ASN A 621 13.66 -22.04 -9.34
C ASN A 621 14.64 -23.22 -9.42
N GLU A 622 15.95 -23.08 -9.14
CA GLU A 622 16.90 -24.19 -9.35
C GLU A 622 18.14 -24.14 -8.45
N LEU A 623 18.50 -25.30 -7.90
CA LEU A 623 19.81 -25.63 -7.35
C LEU A 623 20.48 -26.69 -8.22
N ARG A 624 21.78 -26.57 -8.44
CA ARG A 624 22.62 -27.57 -9.12
C ARG A 624 23.70 -28.07 -8.18
N LEU A 625 23.79 -29.39 -8.08
CA LEU A 625 24.70 -30.09 -7.17
C LEU A 625 25.60 -31.03 -7.98
N GLU A 626 26.85 -31.12 -7.57
CA GLU A 626 27.84 -32.03 -8.14
C GLU A 626 28.62 -32.76 -7.05
N GLY A 627 29.21 -33.90 -7.41
CA GLY A 627 29.94 -34.76 -6.48
C GLY A 627 29.04 -35.35 -5.39
N VAL A 628 27.75 -35.54 -5.69
CA VAL A 628 26.81 -36.15 -4.74
C VAL A 628 27.14 -37.63 -4.55
N LYS A 629 27.15 -38.11 -3.31
CA LYS A 629 27.36 -39.52 -2.98
C LYS A 629 26.36 -39.99 -1.93
N GLY A 630 26.16 -41.31 -1.88
CA GLY A 630 25.18 -41.95 -0.99
C GLY A 630 23.77 -41.96 -1.58
N ASP A 631 22.80 -42.37 -0.79
CA ASP A 631 21.38 -42.49 -1.13
C ASP A 631 20.53 -41.31 -0.60
N GLU A 632 21.11 -40.48 0.27
CA GLU A 632 20.47 -39.33 0.92
C GLU A 632 21.37 -38.09 0.92
N LEU A 633 20.77 -36.93 0.65
CA LEU A 633 21.40 -35.61 0.78
C LEU A 633 20.43 -34.62 1.43
N VAL A 634 20.85 -33.96 2.51
CA VAL A 634 20.05 -32.91 3.18
C VAL A 634 20.70 -31.55 2.98
N LEU A 635 19.93 -30.60 2.44
CA LEU A 635 20.40 -29.27 2.08
C LEU A 635 19.76 -28.21 2.98
N ARG A 636 20.55 -27.22 3.44
CA ARG A 636 20.11 -26.08 4.27
C ARG A 636 19.24 -25.08 3.49
N PHE A 637 18.31 -25.54 2.66
CA PHE A 637 17.33 -24.73 1.98
C PHE A 637 15.94 -25.18 2.41
N HIS A 638 15.04 -24.22 2.59
CA HIS A 638 13.68 -24.50 2.96
C HIS A 638 12.96 -25.34 1.91
N TYR A 639 12.26 -26.36 2.40
CA TYR A 639 11.46 -27.25 1.58
C TYR A 639 10.21 -26.56 1.02
N MET A 640 9.87 -26.89 -0.22
CA MET A 640 8.60 -26.56 -0.85
C MET A 640 8.03 -27.79 -1.57
N ARG A 641 6.71 -27.97 -1.48
CA ARG A 641 6.00 -29.12 -2.07
C ARG A 641 6.10 -29.19 -3.59
N SER A 642 6.31 -28.05 -4.25
CA SER A 642 6.48 -27.97 -5.70
C SER A 642 7.91 -28.28 -6.18
N LEU A 643 8.84 -28.59 -5.28
CA LEU A 643 10.20 -28.96 -5.66
C LEU A 643 10.24 -30.40 -6.18
N ARG A 644 11.05 -30.59 -7.21
CA ARG A 644 11.37 -31.88 -7.81
C ARG A 644 12.87 -32.01 -7.95
N CYS A 645 13.35 -33.23 -8.12
CA CYS A 645 14.75 -33.53 -8.33
C CYS A 645 14.93 -34.29 -9.65
N ALA A 646 16.08 -34.10 -10.31
CA ALA A 646 16.45 -34.86 -11.49
C ALA A 646 17.99 -35.00 -11.60
N PRO A 647 18.51 -36.11 -12.15
CA PRO A 647 17.78 -37.31 -12.58
C PRO A 647 17.43 -38.24 -11.40
N ASP A 648 16.42 -39.10 -11.56
CA ASP A 648 16.13 -40.27 -10.70
C ASP A 648 16.20 -40.06 -9.17
N CYS A 649 15.67 -38.94 -8.68
CA CYS A 649 15.65 -38.59 -7.26
C CYS A 649 14.33 -37.93 -6.86
N ASN A 650 13.99 -38.01 -5.58
CA ASN A 650 12.82 -37.40 -4.99
C ASN A 650 13.21 -36.30 -4.00
N VAL A 651 12.30 -35.33 -3.81
CA VAL A 651 12.46 -34.26 -2.82
C VAL A 651 11.44 -34.44 -1.70
N GLU A 652 11.93 -34.52 -0.48
CA GLU A 652 11.14 -34.64 0.74
C GLU A 652 11.45 -33.51 1.72
N ARG A 653 10.62 -33.38 2.74
CA ARG A 653 10.84 -32.44 3.85
C ARG A 653 11.68 -33.10 4.93
N TYR A 654 12.83 -32.48 5.24
CA TYR A 654 13.61 -32.80 6.43
C TYR A 654 13.18 -31.89 7.61
N PRO A 655 12.62 -32.42 8.71
CA PRO A 655 12.24 -31.59 9.86
C PRO A 655 13.47 -31.01 10.56
N VAL A 656 13.41 -29.74 10.94
CA VAL A 656 14.51 -29.04 11.65
C VAL A 656 13.97 -28.41 12.92
N LYS A 657 14.64 -28.65 14.06
CA LYS A 657 14.17 -28.14 15.36
C LYS A 657 14.14 -26.61 15.38
N GLY A 658 12.96 -26.04 15.60
CA GLY A 658 12.76 -24.58 15.65
C GLY A 658 12.74 -23.92 14.27
N ASP A 659 12.41 -24.67 13.23
CA ASP A 659 12.10 -24.19 11.88
C ASP A 659 10.85 -24.94 11.40
N ARG A 660 9.77 -24.20 11.14
CA ARG A 660 8.48 -24.79 10.78
C ARG A 660 8.43 -25.30 9.36
N VAL A 661 9.27 -24.78 8.47
CA VAL A 661 9.30 -25.18 7.07
C VAL A 661 10.09 -26.46 6.89
N GLY A 662 11.22 -26.57 7.59
CA GLY A 662 12.18 -27.66 7.43
C GLY A 662 12.98 -27.53 6.15
N PHE A 663 13.93 -28.44 5.97
CA PHE A 663 14.93 -28.40 4.91
C PHE A 663 14.62 -29.38 3.77
N ILE A 664 15.30 -29.17 2.63
CA ILE A 664 15.23 -30.06 1.48
C ILE A 664 16.00 -31.35 1.79
N ARG A 665 15.30 -32.48 1.72
CA ARG A 665 15.87 -33.82 1.70
C ARG A 665 15.78 -34.34 0.27
N VAL A 666 16.90 -34.76 -0.30
CA VAL A 666 16.95 -35.45 -1.59
C VAL A 666 17.21 -36.92 -1.31
N VAL A 667 16.36 -37.80 -1.83
CA VAL A 667 16.48 -39.25 -1.66
C VAL A 667 16.46 -39.93 -3.02
N SER A 668 17.12 -41.07 -3.12
CA SER A 668 17.12 -41.87 -4.35
C SER A 668 15.75 -42.46 -4.67
N SER A 669 15.45 -42.58 -5.96
CA SER A 669 14.31 -43.35 -6.45
C SER A 669 14.70 -44.84 -6.53
N GLY A 670 14.21 -45.66 -5.60
CA GLY A 670 14.32 -47.13 -5.70
C GLY A 670 15.60 -47.75 -5.12
N GLY A 671 16.24 -47.10 -4.14
CA GLY A 671 17.36 -47.70 -3.38
C GLY A 671 18.73 -47.69 -4.10
N VAL A 672 18.82 -47.00 -5.24
CA VAL A 672 20.09 -46.76 -5.96
C VAL A 672 20.86 -45.61 -5.29
N ALA A 673 22.16 -45.44 -5.53
CA ALA A 673 22.85 -44.22 -5.11
C ALA A 673 22.29 -42.99 -5.86
N LEU A 674 22.27 -41.82 -5.20
CA LEU A 674 21.95 -40.55 -5.83
C LEU A 674 22.93 -40.27 -7.00
N PRO A 675 22.46 -39.68 -8.11
CA PRO A 675 23.35 -39.31 -9.21
C PRO A 675 24.40 -38.30 -8.76
N ALA A 676 25.65 -38.48 -9.20
CA ALA A 676 26.76 -37.59 -8.85
C ALA A 676 26.51 -36.13 -9.26
N LYS A 677 25.67 -35.89 -10.27
CA LYS A 677 25.17 -34.58 -10.66
C LYS A 677 23.65 -34.60 -10.63
N LEU A 678 23.06 -33.68 -9.87
CA LEU A 678 21.60 -33.55 -9.81
C LEU A 678 21.19 -32.09 -9.72
N ARG A 679 19.93 -31.83 -10.01
CA ARG A 679 19.30 -30.53 -9.81
C ARG A 679 18.03 -30.68 -8.99
N VAL A 680 17.79 -29.70 -8.12
CA VAL A 680 16.52 -29.53 -7.42
C VAL A 680 15.86 -28.29 -8.01
N TYR A 681 14.63 -28.42 -8.49
CA TYR A 681 13.96 -27.35 -9.22
C TYR A 681 12.48 -27.23 -8.87
N ASN A 682 11.91 -26.04 -9.05
CA ASN A 682 10.48 -25.79 -8.88
C ASN A 682 9.72 -26.24 -10.13
N SER A 683 8.87 -27.28 -10.02
CA SER A 683 8.08 -27.78 -11.14
C SER A 683 6.77 -27.05 -11.35
N TYR A 684 6.38 -26.17 -10.42
CA TYR A 684 5.06 -25.51 -10.38
C TYR A 684 3.87 -26.49 -10.21
N GLN A 685 4.13 -27.77 -9.94
CA GLN A 685 3.12 -28.81 -9.73
C GLN A 685 2.99 -29.15 -8.24
N PHE A 686 1.76 -29.28 -7.73
CA PHE A 686 1.46 -29.50 -6.29
C PHE A 686 0.93 -30.89 -5.99
#